data_AF-A0AA37SVW2-F1
#
_entry.id   AF-A0AA37SVW2-F1
#
_cell.length_a   1.000
_cell.length_b   1.000
_cell.length_c   1.000
_cell.angle_alpha   90.00
_cell.angle_beta   90.00
_cell.angle_gamma   90.00
#
_symmetry.space_group_name_H-M   'P 1'
#
loop_
_entity.id
_entity.type
_entity.pdbx_description
1 polymer ?
#
loop_
_entity_poly.entity_id
_entity_poly.type
_entity_poly.pdbx_seq_one_letter_code
_entity_poly.pdbx_strand_id
1 'polypeptide(L)'
;MIFKQLFVPKHKHKSPEKRKEAISQVSVVDDSNKQWLHELAFNDADLSVKLAALEKLDQFTMWLKSYEAKGSDVLTSKSKVMASRLLEDKAHVSDVLFEDFVKQSRHPEIIKRMLTDSPRLADNKTLYLDTLFKLGNSNDVLRFYREKADEEQQTFIVEKFDDEKDLKRLRKNATGQQVIDIVDNKLSEIAKRARIPQEVAQETTLINSRLLALVDSQDYLYVADQKTMLLGEFEVVKSKFDYLNERQSAEIVEKFLYLKAKVEKRLIDLKPAYEQSVELAETTDLLGELATQLEQINTQVSYLLDADSQDEVNIQSELLSNSLNDAAVNRDKLSLRISEASTGAHRQQLKVLSKQIETNQHQLKSLGELVEKNHSLKLKLAVIAKAWDEFLQGNMSQDALSEEFTFAKKHFAQLDKHSKKLFSEWRALSKNINAHFNELKTQQEKASKRCFAKLNIISRLIVDGKLKAAISTFNHAQSLYQNIERPTRSLQSKYDELAEKVSELKDWQSYVATPKKPELLTQVEDLIADTTLMPPDRANKIKQLRQEWNSLGRLNTDDDDKLNLTFDEQLEKAFLPCREYYAALEVERNQNAENARSIIKDVEVLMQEGDVTVLAKALPALTSKFRKIRILNHSDKNALNKSFNEISSPLYDKLNAFYEDNRARKQKLIDKTTALINEDDIQSAAAQAKQSQADWKNIGFAGKQHDNKLWQDFRDANDAIFNKLSALKKGAADNALAELTEFITQIKDIESVVAQDSSIAQLNDTKLKVQQMMIDTGSLGRKAITDFNAEKSRVASLIDDRINVINSAGAIESLQNTIDFLQQWTSPENIDNLSELPSKVRNAVEGKIEAYSFYKGLSRDEVFTTLLLLLDTDKPPANKTLQLKLLAAKLEGQQGLDAKTAWLQWISVGVLQAEDNAQLNTHQALLLANVKAL
;
A
#
# COMPACT_ATOMS: atom_id res chain seq x y z
N MET A 1 116.77 -36.89 81.03
CA MET A 1 115.93 -37.07 82.25
C MET A 1 114.48 -37.30 81.84
N ILE A 2 114.13 -38.47 81.29
CA ILE A 2 113.64 -39.69 81.96
C ILE A 2 112.26 -39.56 82.67
N PHE A 3 111.78 -38.35 83.01
CA PHE A 3 110.41 -38.15 83.54
C PHE A 3 109.45 -37.41 82.58
N LYS A 4 109.90 -36.96 81.40
CA LYS A 4 109.04 -36.34 80.37
C LYS A 4 108.12 -37.31 79.63
N GLN A 5 108.26 -38.63 79.81
CA GLN A 5 107.39 -39.65 79.20
C GLN A 5 106.30 -40.18 80.16
N LEU A 6 106.28 -39.76 81.43
CA LEU A 6 105.23 -40.10 82.38
C LEU A 6 104.06 -39.10 82.39
N PHE A 7 104.24 -37.93 81.76
CA PHE A 7 103.17 -36.94 81.60
C PHE A 7 102.86 -36.77 80.12
N VAL A 8 101.69 -37.25 79.72
CA VAL A 8 101.10 -36.93 78.41
C VAL A 8 101.08 -35.40 78.27
N PRO A 9 101.63 -34.82 77.18
CA PRO A 9 101.61 -33.37 76.96
C PRO A 9 100.21 -32.81 77.25
N LYS A 10 100.10 -31.65 77.90
CA LYS A 10 98.79 -31.12 78.36
C LYS A 10 97.75 -31.10 77.22
N HIS A 11 98.19 -30.84 75.99
CA HIS A 11 97.37 -30.84 74.77
C HIS A 11 96.86 -32.22 74.32
N LYS A 12 97.40 -33.34 74.84
CA LYS A 12 96.94 -34.72 74.59
C LYS A 12 96.22 -35.34 75.81
N HIS A 13 95.97 -34.56 76.87
CA HIS A 13 95.31 -35.07 78.08
C HIS A 13 93.87 -35.51 77.78
N LYS A 14 93.35 -36.56 78.46
CA LYS A 14 91.97 -37.04 78.30
C LYS A 14 90.87 -36.00 78.61
N SER A 15 91.19 -34.92 79.32
CA SER A 15 90.20 -33.95 79.83
C SER A 15 90.21 -32.73 78.91
N PRO A 16 89.06 -32.32 78.35
CA PRO A 16 88.94 -31.14 77.49
C PRO A 16 89.45 -29.85 78.14
N GLU A 17 89.14 -29.62 79.41
CA GLU A 17 89.55 -28.39 80.13
C GLU A 17 91.08 -28.25 80.22
N LYS A 18 91.79 -29.36 80.44
CA LYS A 18 93.26 -29.35 80.45
C LYS A 18 93.87 -29.13 79.06
N ARG A 19 93.20 -29.58 77.99
CA ARG A 19 93.61 -29.30 76.61
C ARG A 19 93.37 -27.82 76.28
N LYS A 20 92.24 -27.23 76.70
CA LYS A 20 91.95 -25.79 76.59
C LYS A 20 92.95 -24.92 77.36
N GLU A 21 93.32 -25.31 78.58
CA GLU A 21 94.35 -24.61 79.37
C GLU A 21 95.72 -24.65 78.66
N ALA A 22 96.04 -25.76 77.98
CA ALA A 22 97.25 -25.86 77.17
C ALA A 22 97.22 -24.91 75.96
N ILE A 23 96.06 -24.79 75.32
CA ILE A 23 95.83 -23.87 74.20
C ILE A 23 95.93 -22.40 74.65
N SER A 24 95.42 -22.05 75.82
CA SER A 24 95.47 -20.65 76.28
C SER A 24 96.91 -20.20 76.58
N GLN A 25 97.74 -21.10 77.11
CA GLN A 25 99.13 -20.83 77.54
C GLN A 25 100.18 -20.91 76.41
N VAL A 26 99.83 -21.44 75.22
CA VAL A 26 100.81 -21.63 74.13
C VAL A 26 101.05 -20.35 73.32
N SER A 27 102.29 -20.14 72.87
CA SER A 27 102.63 -19.13 71.86
C SER A 27 102.52 -19.70 70.44
N VAL A 28 101.91 -18.91 69.54
CA VAL A 28 101.59 -19.29 68.15
C VAL A 28 102.75 -18.96 67.19
N VAL A 29 103.88 -18.48 67.71
CA VAL A 29 105.05 -18.10 66.89
C VAL A 29 105.88 -19.33 66.48
N ASP A 30 105.90 -20.38 67.31
CA ASP A 30 106.66 -21.61 67.10
C ASP A 30 105.90 -22.61 66.22
N ASP A 31 106.53 -23.09 65.14
CA ASP A 31 105.92 -24.00 64.17
C ASP A 31 105.59 -25.37 64.78
N SER A 32 106.35 -25.84 65.77
CA SER A 32 106.01 -27.07 66.49
C SER A 32 104.69 -26.92 67.25
N ASN A 33 104.41 -25.71 67.77
CA ASN A 33 103.17 -25.43 68.47
C ASN A 33 101.96 -25.32 67.53
N LYS A 34 102.16 -24.73 66.35
CA LYS A 34 101.12 -24.67 65.32
C LYS A 34 100.68 -26.06 64.90
N GLN A 35 101.61 -27.00 64.73
CA GLN A 35 101.29 -28.35 64.25
C GLN A 35 100.31 -29.08 65.16
N TRP A 36 100.50 -29.03 66.48
CA TRP A 36 99.55 -29.66 67.40
C TRP A 36 98.27 -28.83 67.58
N LEU A 37 98.32 -27.50 67.44
CA LEU A 37 97.12 -26.67 67.41
C LEU A 37 96.23 -26.98 66.19
N HIS A 38 96.82 -27.20 65.01
CA HIS A 38 96.08 -27.67 63.84
C HIS A 38 95.43 -29.04 64.11
N GLU A 39 96.19 -29.96 64.70
CA GLU A 39 95.67 -31.28 65.03
C GLU A 39 94.46 -31.19 65.98
N LEU A 40 94.53 -30.35 67.02
CA LEU A 40 93.40 -30.13 67.93
C LEU A 40 92.22 -29.40 67.28
N ALA A 41 92.48 -28.46 66.36
CA ALA A 41 91.44 -27.69 65.69
C ALA A 41 90.53 -28.58 64.83
N PHE A 42 91.07 -29.61 64.18
CA PHE A 42 90.33 -30.44 63.23
C PHE A 42 89.97 -31.83 63.77
N ASN A 43 90.83 -32.45 64.58
CA ASN A 43 90.74 -33.88 64.93
C ASN A 43 90.39 -34.16 66.40
N ASP A 44 90.22 -33.15 67.26
CA ASP A 44 89.82 -33.38 68.66
C ASP A 44 88.39 -33.97 68.79
N ALA A 45 88.09 -34.69 69.87
CA ALA A 45 86.73 -35.20 70.11
C ALA A 45 85.80 -34.13 70.70
N ASP A 46 86.34 -33.10 71.36
CA ASP A 46 85.59 -32.08 72.08
C ASP A 46 85.51 -30.76 71.29
N LEU A 47 84.29 -30.28 71.09
CA LEU A 47 83.99 -29.05 70.34
C LEU A 47 84.65 -27.81 70.95
N SER A 48 84.67 -27.69 72.28
CA SER A 48 85.22 -26.52 72.96
C SER A 48 86.75 -26.44 72.82
N VAL A 49 87.42 -27.59 72.69
CA VAL A 49 88.86 -27.68 72.40
C VAL A 49 89.15 -27.29 70.95
N LYS A 50 88.35 -27.79 69.99
CA LYS A 50 88.47 -27.39 68.56
C LYS A 50 88.34 -25.87 68.40
N LEU A 51 87.33 -25.28 69.04
CA LEU A 51 87.09 -23.84 68.99
C LEU A 51 88.23 -23.05 69.64
N ALA A 52 88.71 -23.46 70.82
CA ALA A 52 89.84 -22.80 71.46
C ALA A 52 91.11 -22.86 70.59
N ALA A 53 91.37 -23.99 69.92
CA ALA A 53 92.52 -24.14 69.03
C ALA A 53 92.41 -23.25 67.78
N LEU A 54 91.22 -23.17 67.17
CA LEU A 54 90.96 -22.27 66.05
C LEU A 54 91.07 -20.80 66.44
N GLU A 55 90.52 -20.40 67.60
CA GLU A 55 90.66 -19.04 68.15
C GLU A 55 92.10 -18.68 68.47
N LYS A 56 92.89 -19.66 68.90
CA LYS A 56 94.31 -19.43 69.16
C LYS A 56 95.11 -19.28 67.88
N LEU A 57 94.80 -20.03 66.82
CA LEU A 57 95.44 -19.90 65.52
C LEU A 57 95.03 -18.61 64.79
N ASP A 58 93.76 -18.23 64.90
CA ASP A 58 93.10 -17.05 64.30
C ASP A 58 93.46 -16.75 62.83
N GLN A 59 93.65 -17.82 62.04
CA GLN A 59 94.00 -17.73 60.63
C GLN A 59 92.77 -17.93 59.75
N PHE A 60 92.56 -17.04 58.77
CA PHE A 60 91.46 -17.13 57.81
C PHE A 60 91.38 -18.51 57.15
N THR A 61 92.52 -19.04 56.67
CA THR A 61 92.57 -20.34 56.00
C THR A 61 92.19 -21.50 56.92
N MET A 62 92.42 -21.39 58.23
CA MET A 62 92.04 -22.42 59.21
C MET A 62 90.55 -22.36 59.54
N TRP A 63 90.02 -21.15 59.75
CA TRP A 63 88.59 -20.95 59.92
C TRP A 63 87.79 -21.36 58.68
N LEU A 64 88.29 -21.06 57.48
CA LEU A 64 87.68 -21.49 56.22
C LEU A 64 87.71 -23.01 56.05
N LYS A 65 88.85 -23.66 56.31
CA LYS A 65 88.94 -25.13 56.30
C LYS A 65 88.01 -25.77 57.33
N SER A 66 87.85 -25.16 58.50
CA SER A 66 86.93 -25.65 59.55
C SER A 66 85.47 -25.54 59.11
N TYR A 67 85.12 -24.45 58.43
CA TYR A 67 83.83 -24.29 57.79
C TYR A 67 83.58 -25.35 56.71
N GLU A 68 84.57 -25.64 55.86
CA GLU A 68 84.52 -26.65 54.80
C GLU A 68 84.38 -28.08 55.32
N ALA A 69 85.02 -28.39 56.45
CA ALA A 69 85.03 -29.73 57.04
C ALA A 69 83.68 -30.18 57.63
N LYS A 70 82.68 -29.29 57.72
CA LYS A 70 81.30 -29.57 58.22
C LYS A 70 81.28 -30.37 59.53
N GLY A 71 81.66 -29.71 60.63
CA GLY A 71 81.52 -30.26 61.99
C GLY A 71 80.09 -30.10 62.55
N SER A 72 79.99 -29.98 63.88
CA SER A 72 78.73 -29.62 64.54
C SER A 72 78.21 -28.26 64.08
N ASP A 73 76.89 -28.04 64.11
CA ASP A 73 76.25 -26.77 63.72
C ASP A 73 76.91 -25.55 64.38
N VAL A 74 77.20 -25.64 65.69
CA VAL A 74 77.86 -24.56 66.44
C VAL A 74 79.27 -24.25 65.90
N LEU A 75 80.07 -25.27 65.55
CA LEU A 75 81.40 -25.12 64.97
C LEU A 75 81.33 -24.48 63.59
N THR A 76 80.44 -24.99 62.75
CA THR A 76 80.27 -24.53 61.36
C THR A 76 79.76 -23.09 61.34
N SER A 77 78.78 -22.74 62.16
CA SER A 77 78.30 -21.37 62.30
C SER A 77 79.39 -20.42 62.78
N LYS A 78 80.14 -20.78 63.84
CA LYS A 78 81.21 -19.94 64.37
C LYS A 78 82.38 -19.80 63.38
N SER A 79 82.73 -20.89 62.69
CA SER A 79 83.77 -20.88 61.65
C SER A 79 83.38 -20.04 60.44
N LYS A 80 82.12 -20.08 60.00
CA LYS A 80 81.58 -19.18 58.95
C LYS A 80 81.70 -17.71 59.38
N VAL A 81 81.27 -17.38 60.60
CA VAL A 81 81.32 -16.01 61.13
C VAL A 81 82.74 -15.49 61.24
N MET A 82 83.67 -16.28 61.79
CA MET A 82 85.07 -15.89 61.93
C MET A 82 85.77 -15.78 60.58
N ALA A 83 85.54 -16.72 59.65
CA ALA A 83 86.06 -16.62 58.28
C ALA A 83 85.55 -15.37 57.56
N SER A 84 84.26 -15.04 57.66
CA SER A 84 83.69 -13.80 57.11
C SER A 84 84.27 -12.54 57.77
N ARG A 85 84.49 -12.56 59.09
CA ARG A 85 85.08 -11.41 59.80
C ARG A 85 86.53 -11.17 59.37
N LEU A 86 87.35 -12.22 59.31
CA LEU A 86 88.77 -12.11 58.94
C LEU A 86 88.96 -11.73 57.47
N LEU A 87 88.00 -12.05 56.58
CA LEU A 87 88.02 -11.60 55.18
C LEU A 87 87.99 -10.07 55.05
N GLU A 88 87.32 -9.37 55.96
CA GLU A 88 87.27 -7.90 55.96
C GLU A 88 88.53 -7.25 56.56
N ASP A 89 89.30 -8.01 57.34
CA ASP A 89 90.48 -7.50 58.03
C ASP A 89 91.73 -7.60 57.14
N LYS A 90 92.24 -6.43 56.72
CA LYS A 90 93.47 -6.34 55.90
C LYS A 90 94.72 -6.87 56.61
N ALA A 91 94.73 -6.93 57.95
CA ALA A 91 95.84 -7.50 58.70
C ALA A 91 95.92 -9.03 58.56
N HIS A 92 94.78 -9.69 58.37
CA HIS A 92 94.68 -11.15 58.28
C HIS A 92 94.56 -11.66 56.83
N VAL A 93 93.95 -10.88 55.93
CA VAL A 93 93.76 -11.24 54.52
C VAL A 93 94.21 -10.08 53.61
N SER A 94 95.26 -10.30 52.80
CA SER A 94 95.75 -9.32 51.83
C SER A 94 94.75 -9.04 50.69
N ASP A 95 94.86 -7.91 49.99
CA ASP A 95 93.93 -7.55 48.90
C ASP A 95 93.95 -8.59 47.78
N VAL A 96 95.13 -9.14 47.44
CA VAL A 96 95.26 -10.24 46.45
C VAL A 96 94.50 -11.48 46.90
N LEU A 97 94.69 -11.90 48.16
CA LEU A 97 94.02 -13.10 48.70
C LEU A 97 92.50 -12.89 48.80
N PHE A 98 92.05 -11.67 49.08
CA PHE A 98 90.63 -11.29 49.09
C PHE A 98 90.01 -11.38 47.70
N GLU A 99 90.65 -10.78 46.68
CA GLU A 99 90.15 -10.86 45.31
C GLU A 99 90.15 -12.30 44.78
N ASP A 100 91.22 -13.05 45.01
CA ASP A 100 91.30 -14.45 44.62
C ASP A 100 90.21 -15.27 45.30
N PHE A 101 89.96 -15.04 46.59
CA PHE A 101 88.86 -15.68 47.28
C PHE A 101 87.51 -15.30 46.64
N VAL A 102 87.21 -14.03 46.42
CA VAL A 102 85.93 -13.61 45.82
C VAL A 102 85.74 -14.21 44.42
N LYS A 103 86.79 -14.16 43.58
CA LYS A 103 86.78 -14.69 42.20
C LYS A 103 86.69 -16.21 42.16
N GLN A 104 87.34 -16.93 43.07
CA GLN A 104 87.48 -18.40 43.00
C GLN A 104 86.63 -19.17 44.02
N SER A 105 86.02 -18.48 44.99
CA SER A 105 85.26 -19.12 46.08
C SER A 105 84.12 -19.99 45.56
N ARG A 106 84.00 -21.16 46.20
CA ARG A 106 82.92 -22.13 46.03
C ARG A 106 81.85 -21.99 47.12
N HIS A 107 81.91 -20.91 47.91
CA HIS A 107 81.04 -20.68 49.08
C HIS A 107 80.02 -19.58 48.81
N PRO A 108 78.89 -19.88 48.12
CA PRO A 108 77.90 -18.87 47.73
C PRO A 108 77.30 -18.15 48.94
N GLU A 109 77.21 -18.81 50.08
CA GLU A 109 76.73 -18.26 51.35
C GLU A 109 77.62 -17.15 51.93
N ILE A 110 78.94 -17.28 51.77
CA ILE A 110 79.88 -16.24 52.21
C ILE A 110 79.85 -15.09 51.20
N ILE A 111 79.89 -15.40 49.90
CA ILE A 111 79.86 -14.41 48.83
C ILE A 111 78.56 -13.58 48.83
N LYS A 112 77.40 -14.20 49.01
CA LYS A 112 76.10 -13.51 49.10
C LYS A 112 76.04 -12.56 50.30
N ARG A 113 76.62 -12.97 51.44
CA ARG A 113 76.76 -12.11 52.61
C ARG A 113 77.70 -10.94 52.33
N MET A 114 78.83 -11.19 51.66
CA MET A 114 79.80 -10.15 51.30
C MET A 114 79.17 -9.08 50.38
N LEU A 115 78.34 -9.44 49.40
CA LEU A 115 77.65 -8.45 48.56
C LEU A 115 76.73 -7.50 49.36
N THR A 116 76.30 -7.91 50.55
CA THR A 116 75.44 -7.07 51.41
C THR A 116 76.25 -6.30 52.45
N ASP A 117 77.19 -6.98 53.11
CA ASP A 117 77.80 -6.54 54.36
C ASP A 117 79.27 -6.10 54.23
N SER A 118 79.96 -6.41 53.12
CA SER A 118 81.40 -6.17 52.94
C SER A 118 81.68 -4.76 52.39
N PRO A 119 82.28 -3.85 53.18
CA PRO A 119 82.75 -2.56 52.66
C PRO A 119 83.87 -2.76 51.64
N ARG A 120 84.75 -3.74 51.88
CA ARG A 120 85.91 -4.04 51.03
C ARG A 120 85.50 -4.50 49.63
N LEU A 121 84.43 -5.28 49.51
CA LEU A 121 83.86 -5.66 48.21
C LEU A 121 83.11 -4.48 47.57
N ALA A 122 82.40 -3.67 48.35
CA ALA A 122 81.64 -2.53 47.85
C ALA A 122 82.52 -1.44 47.22
N ASP A 123 83.74 -1.22 47.74
CA ASP A 123 84.69 -0.25 47.20
C ASP A 123 85.24 -0.66 45.82
N ASN A 124 85.30 -1.96 45.51
CA ASN A 124 85.74 -2.47 44.20
C ASN A 124 84.54 -2.75 43.29
N LYS A 125 84.06 -1.70 42.61
CA LYS A 125 82.86 -1.73 41.74
C LYS A 125 82.88 -2.85 40.69
N THR A 126 84.02 -3.10 40.05
CA THR A 126 84.16 -4.14 39.01
C THR A 126 84.05 -5.52 39.63
N LEU A 127 84.81 -5.79 40.70
CA LEU A 127 84.76 -7.07 41.41
C LEU A 127 83.36 -7.33 41.99
N TYR A 128 82.70 -6.29 42.50
CA TYR A 128 81.33 -6.38 43.01
C TYR A 128 80.35 -6.83 41.92
N LEU A 129 80.36 -6.17 40.76
CA LEU A 129 79.49 -6.52 39.63
C LEU A 129 79.77 -7.92 39.10
N ASP A 130 81.04 -8.28 38.89
CA ASP A 130 81.42 -9.62 38.45
C ASP A 130 80.93 -10.70 39.43
N THR A 131 81.05 -10.43 40.73
CA THR A 131 80.58 -11.31 41.81
C THR A 131 79.06 -11.44 41.80
N LEU A 132 78.35 -10.33 41.60
CA LEU A 132 76.89 -10.28 41.53
C LEU A 132 76.36 -11.08 40.34
N PHE A 133 76.97 -10.93 39.16
CA PHE A 133 76.61 -11.72 37.98
C PHE A 133 76.98 -13.20 38.14
N LYS A 134 78.10 -13.53 38.79
CA LYS A 134 78.52 -14.92 39.04
C LYS A 134 77.52 -15.72 39.89
N LEU A 135 76.78 -15.07 40.80
CA LEU A 135 75.74 -15.74 41.60
C LEU A 135 74.47 -16.08 40.81
N GLY A 136 74.32 -15.57 39.58
CA GLY A 136 73.28 -16.00 38.63
C GLY A 136 71.83 -15.63 39.00
N ASN A 137 71.60 -14.81 40.04
CA ASN A 137 70.25 -14.38 40.41
C ASN A 137 69.89 -13.01 39.79
N SER A 138 69.16 -13.03 38.67
CA SER A 138 68.69 -11.83 37.97
C SER A 138 67.97 -10.84 38.90
N ASN A 139 67.18 -11.32 39.87
CA ASN A 139 66.49 -10.44 40.82
C ASN A 139 67.44 -9.69 41.76
N ASP A 140 68.57 -10.31 42.14
CA ASP A 140 69.57 -9.64 42.99
C ASP A 140 70.31 -8.56 42.18
N VAL A 141 70.56 -8.80 40.88
CA VAL A 141 71.11 -7.80 39.96
C VAL A 141 70.14 -6.63 39.77
N LEU A 142 68.85 -6.92 39.53
CA LEU A 142 67.81 -5.89 39.41
C LEU A 142 67.60 -5.09 40.70
N ARG A 143 67.75 -5.75 41.86
CA ARG A 143 67.69 -5.07 43.17
C ARG A 143 68.88 -4.13 43.33
N PHE A 144 70.09 -4.60 43.06
CA PHE A 144 71.30 -3.76 43.08
C PHE A 144 71.20 -2.58 42.11
N TYR A 145 70.74 -2.82 40.88
CA TYR A 145 70.52 -1.80 39.85
C TYR A 145 69.63 -0.65 40.35
N ARG A 146 68.57 -0.98 41.10
CA ARG A 146 67.62 0.00 41.65
C ARG A 146 68.15 0.72 42.89
N GLU A 147 68.81 -0.02 43.78
CA GLU A 147 69.09 0.47 45.14
C GLU A 147 70.47 1.08 45.30
N LYS A 148 71.47 0.64 44.51
CA LYS A 148 72.89 0.92 44.79
C LYS A 148 73.75 1.27 43.57
N ALA A 149 73.34 0.91 42.35
CA ALA A 149 74.14 1.15 41.15
C ALA A 149 74.17 2.64 40.76
N ASP A 150 75.35 3.14 40.40
CA ASP A 150 75.50 4.42 39.71
C ASP A 150 75.26 4.29 38.19
N GLU A 151 75.30 5.41 37.45
CA GLU A 151 74.97 5.44 36.02
C GLU A 151 75.88 4.55 35.14
N GLU A 152 77.18 4.46 35.47
CA GLU A 152 78.13 3.60 34.75
C GLU A 152 77.82 2.11 35.02
N GLN A 153 77.56 1.75 36.28
CA GLN A 153 77.17 0.40 36.66
C GLN A 153 75.80 0.02 36.10
N GLN A 154 74.85 0.96 36.03
CA GLN A 154 73.56 0.75 35.39
C GLN A 154 73.72 0.49 33.89
N THR A 155 74.57 1.24 33.20
CA THR A 155 74.89 1.03 31.78
C THR A 155 75.42 -0.38 31.56
N PHE A 156 76.44 -0.79 32.33
CA PHE A 156 77.02 -2.13 32.25
C PHE A 156 75.99 -3.24 32.51
N ILE A 157 75.10 -3.04 33.48
CA ILE A 157 74.04 -4.00 33.78
C ILE A 157 73.06 -4.12 32.60
N VAL A 158 72.58 -3.00 32.04
CA VAL A 158 71.66 -3.00 30.89
C VAL A 158 72.25 -3.73 29.68
N GLU A 159 73.55 -3.58 29.43
CA GLU A 159 74.24 -4.26 28.33
C GLU A 159 74.17 -5.78 28.45
N LYS A 160 74.13 -6.34 29.67
CA LYS A 160 74.07 -7.79 29.94
C LYS A 160 72.65 -8.39 29.92
N PHE A 161 71.62 -7.57 29.77
CA PHE A 161 70.22 -8.01 29.72
C PHE A 161 69.63 -7.86 28.33
N ASP A 162 68.97 -8.91 27.84
CA ASP A 162 68.30 -8.93 26.53
C ASP A 162 66.84 -9.39 26.61
N ASP A 163 66.34 -9.79 27.80
CA ASP A 163 64.93 -10.15 28.00
C ASP A 163 64.06 -8.89 28.11
N GLU A 164 62.94 -8.88 27.37
CA GLU A 164 62.04 -7.73 27.29
C GLU A 164 61.43 -7.36 28.66
N LYS A 165 61.09 -8.35 29.50
CA LYS A 165 60.47 -8.08 30.81
C LYS A 165 61.48 -7.46 31.76
N ASP A 166 62.71 -7.95 31.76
CA ASP A 166 63.76 -7.42 32.61
C ASP A 166 64.26 -6.04 32.11
N LEU A 167 64.39 -5.83 30.80
CA LEU A 167 64.69 -4.51 30.24
C LEU A 167 63.63 -3.47 30.60
N LYS A 168 62.33 -3.80 30.55
CA LYS A 168 61.26 -2.90 31.03
C LYS A 168 61.39 -2.56 32.52
N ARG A 169 61.85 -3.50 33.35
CA ARG A 169 62.10 -3.28 34.79
C ARG A 169 63.34 -2.41 35.02
N LEU A 170 64.39 -2.58 34.22
CA LEU A 170 65.59 -1.75 34.23
C LEU A 170 65.24 -0.31 33.82
N ARG A 171 64.50 -0.13 32.73
CA ARG A 171 64.02 1.19 32.25
C ARG A 171 63.36 2.02 33.35
N LYS A 172 62.52 1.39 34.18
CA LYS A 172 61.75 2.07 35.23
C LYS A 172 62.63 2.67 36.33
N ASN A 173 63.81 2.11 36.56
CA ASN A 173 64.71 2.51 37.66
C ASN A 173 66.04 3.10 37.14
N ALA A 174 66.11 3.43 35.85
CA ALA A 174 67.27 4.07 35.24
C ALA A 174 67.41 5.50 35.79
N THR A 175 68.62 5.89 36.19
CA THR A 175 68.88 7.20 36.83
C THR A 175 69.28 8.27 35.84
N GLY A 176 69.77 7.91 34.65
CA GLY A 176 70.28 8.84 33.64
C GLY A 176 69.71 8.59 32.23
N GLN A 177 69.71 9.63 31.39
CA GLN A 177 69.11 9.59 30.05
C GLN A 177 69.83 8.61 29.12
N GLN A 178 71.16 8.51 29.23
CA GLN A 178 71.96 7.59 28.43
C GLN A 178 71.53 6.13 28.66
N VAL A 179 71.28 5.76 29.92
CA VAL A 179 70.82 4.42 30.29
C VAL A 179 69.41 4.16 29.73
N ILE A 180 68.51 5.14 29.82
CA ILE A 180 67.17 5.05 29.25
C ILE A 180 67.23 4.82 27.74
N ASP A 181 68.04 5.59 27.01
CA ASP A 181 68.17 5.49 25.56
C ASP A 181 68.69 4.11 25.15
N ILE A 182 69.67 3.54 25.87
CA ILE A 182 70.17 2.19 25.61
C ILE A 182 69.07 1.15 25.82
N VAL A 183 68.30 1.24 26.91
CA VAL A 183 67.18 0.32 27.17
C VAL A 183 66.09 0.46 26.11
N ASP A 184 65.71 1.68 25.74
CA ASP A 184 64.68 1.94 24.73
C ASP A 184 65.11 1.47 23.34
N ASN A 185 66.39 1.63 22.99
CA ASN A 185 66.96 1.06 21.77
C ASN A 185 66.90 -0.46 21.77
N LYS A 186 67.29 -1.14 22.86
CA LYS A 186 67.18 -2.60 22.98
C LYS A 186 65.73 -3.07 22.89
N LEU A 187 64.79 -2.41 23.59
CA LEU A 187 63.36 -2.74 23.54
C LEU A 187 62.77 -2.53 22.13
N SER A 188 63.16 -1.45 21.46
CA SER A 188 62.76 -1.16 20.08
C SER A 188 63.26 -2.23 19.11
N GLU A 189 64.52 -2.66 19.23
CA GLU A 189 65.09 -3.72 18.41
C GLU A 189 64.43 -5.08 18.65
N ILE A 190 64.10 -5.43 19.91
CA ILE A 190 63.32 -6.63 20.23
C ILE A 190 61.93 -6.58 19.58
N ALA A 191 61.23 -5.44 19.69
CA ALA A 191 59.92 -5.25 19.09
C ALA A 191 59.97 -5.35 17.55
N LYS A 192 60.98 -4.75 16.91
CA LYS A 192 61.22 -4.88 15.47
C LYS A 192 61.48 -6.32 15.05
N ARG A 193 62.34 -7.06 15.76
CA ARG A 193 62.63 -8.48 15.49
C ARG A 193 61.41 -9.39 15.66
N ALA A 194 60.42 -9.00 16.47
CA ALA A 194 59.15 -9.72 16.56
C ALA A 194 58.15 -9.34 15.45
N ARG A 195 58.06 -8.06 15.11
CA ARG A 195 57.03 -7.51 14.19
C ARG A 195 57.42 -7.65 12.71
N ILE A 196 58.64 -7.26 12.34
CA ILE A 196 59.08 -7.18 10.93
C ILE A 196 58.95 -8.52 10.20
N PRO A 197 59.30 -9.69 10.80
CA PRO A 197 59.10 -10.97 10.13
C PRO A 197 57.64 -11.27 9.76
N GLN A 198 56.68 -10.81 10.58
CA GLN A 198 55.24 -10.97 10.28
C GLN A 198 54.81 -10.07 9.13
N GLU A 199 55.28 -8.82 9.11
CA GLU A 199 55.00 -7.87 8.01
C GLU A 199 55.59 -8.39 6.69
N VAL A 200 56.85 -8.84 6.71
CA VAL A 200 57.51 -9.41 5.54
C VAL A 200 56.75 -10.64 5.03
N ALA A 201 56.27 -11.52 5.92
CA ALA A 201 55.46 -12.68 5.51
C ALA A 201 54.13 -12.26 4.84
N GLN A 202 53.46 -11.23 5.35
CA GLN A 202 52.21 -10.71 4.75
C GLN A 202 52.46 -10.04 3.40
N GLU A 203 53.44 -9.12 3.34
CA GLU A 203 53.81 -8.39 2.11
C GLU A 203 54.24 -9.36 1.00
N THR A 204 55.08 -10.35 1.32
CA THR A 204 55.53 -11.37 0.35
C THR A 204 54.41 -12.32 -0.09
N THR A 205 53.47 -12.65 0.80
CA THR A 205 52.29 -13.45 0.42
C THR A 205 51.41 -12.68 -0.58
N LEU A 206 51.21 -11.39 -0.35
CA LEU A 206 50.44 -10.54 -1.26
C LEU A 206 51.13 -10.43 -2.63
N ILE A 207 52.44 -10.15 -2.66
CA ILE A 207 53.24 -10.08 -3.89
C ILE A 207 53.15 -11.41 -4.66
N ASN A 208 53.32 -12.54 -3.97
CA ASN A 208 53.24 -13.86 -4.58
C ASN A 208 51.84 -14.15 -5.15
N SER A 209 50.77 -13.74 -4.46
CA SER A 209 49.40 -13.93 -4.98
C SER A 209 49.14 -13.09 -6.24
N ARG A 210 49.63 -11.84 -6.27
CA ARG A 210 49.55 -10.97 -7.45
C ARG A 210 50.38 -11.53 -8.61
N LEU A 211 51.60 -12.00 -8.36
CA LEU A 211 52.41 -12.67 -9.39
C LEU A 211 51.71 -13.91 -9.95
N LEU A 212 51.07 -14.72 -9.11
CA LEU A 212 50.33 -15.89 -9.56
C LEU A 212 49.14 -15.50 -10.46
N ALA A 213 48.40 -14.43 -10.11
CA ALA A 213 47.29 -13.94 -10.93
C ALA A 213 47.74 -13.46 -12.32
N LEU A 214 48.97 -12.94 -12.46
CA LEU A 214 49.52 -12.55 -13.76
C LEU A 214 49.76 -13.74 -14.71
N VAL A 215 49.94 -14.96 -14.18
CA VAL A 215 50.17 -16.15 -15.00
C VAL A 215 48.96 -16.48 -15.87
N ASP A 216 47.74 -16.19 -15.38
CA ASP A 216 46.49 -16.47 -16.10
C ASP A 216 46.04 -15.31 -17.02
N SER A 217 46.71 -14.15 -16.95
CA SER A 217 46.39 -13.00 -17.78
C SER A 217 46.77 -13.22 -19.26
N GLN A 218 46.03 -12.60 -20.17
CA GLN A 218 46.24 -12.65 -21.63
C GLN A 218 46.84 -11.35 -22.19
N ASP A 219 46.88 -10.28 -21.40
CA ASP A 219 47.36 -8.97 -21.84
C ASP A 219 48.87 -8.84 -21.60
N TYR A 220 49.65 -8.79 -22.68
CA TYR A 220 51.11 -8.70 -22.63
C TYR A 220 51.60 -7.43 -21.91
N LEU A 221 51.04 -6.25 -22.24
CA LEU A 221 51.47 -4.96 -21.68
C LEU A 221 51.18 -4.92 -20.17
N TYR A 222 49.96 -5.31 -19.80
CA TYR A 222 49.56 -5.37 -18.40
C TYR A 222 50.46 -6.29 -17.57
N VAL A 223 50.75 -7.49 -18.09
CA VAL A 223 51.63 -8.44 -17.38
C VAL A 223 53.06 -7.90 -17.26
N ALA A 224 53.58 -7.24 -18.29
CA ALA A 224 54.93 -6.68 -18.27
C ALA A 224 55.08 -5.55 -17.24
N ASP A 225 54.11 -4.64 -17.20
CA ASP A 225 54.10 -3.52 -16.25
C ASP A 225 53.90 -3.99 -14.81
N GLN A 226 52.92 -4.86 -14.57
CA GLN A 226 52.66 -5.38 -13.22
C GLN A 226 53.81 -6.24 -12.69
N LYS A 227 54.48 -7.02 -13.55
CA LYS A 227 55.70 -7.73 -13.17
C LYS A 227 56.75 -6.73 -12.67
N THR A 228 57.03 -5.67 -13.43
CA THR A 228 58.05 -4.68 -13.08
C THR A 228 57.74 -3.99 -11.74
N MET A 229 56.47 -3.62 -11.52
CA MET A 229 56.00 -3.08 -10.24
C MET A 229 56.21 -4.05 -9.07
N LEU A 230 55.79 -5.31 -9.23
CA LEU A 230 55.90 -6.33 -8.17
C LEU A 230 57.35 -6.70 -7.85
N LEU A 231 58.26 -6.65 -8.83
CA LEU A 231 59.69 -6.79 -8.59
C LEU A 231 60.23 -5.64 -7.72
N GLY A 232 59.81 -4.41 -8.00
CA GLY A 232 60.15 -3.23 -7.18
C GLY A 232 59.63 -3.35 -5.75
N GLU A 233 58.36 -3.74 -5.58
CA GLU A 233 57.78 -4.02 -4.26
C GLU A 233 58.58 -5.08 -3.50
N PHE A 234 58.98 -6.18 -4.16
CA PHE A 234 59.74 -7.24 -3.51
C PHE A 234 61.13 -6.80 -3.07
N GLU A 235 61.86 -5.98 -3.85
CA GLU A 235 63.16 -5.46 -3.43
C GLU A 235 63.04 -4.54 -2.20
N VAL A 236 61.94 -3.80 -2.06
CA VAL A 236 61.65 -3.03 -0.84
C VAL A 236 61.45 -3.98 0.35
N VAL A 237 60.68 -5.05 0.20
CA VAL A 237 60.47 -6.02 1.29
C VAL A 237 61.76 -6.74 1.65
N LYS A 238 62.58 -7.06 0.65
CA LYS A 238 63.89 -7.71 0.81
C LYS A 238 64.88 -6.90 1.63
N SER A 239 64.79 -5.56 1.61
CA SER A 239 65.61 -4.70 2.48
C SER A 239 65.38 -4.93 3.99
N LYS A 240 64.26 -5.58 4.37
CA LYS A 240 63.92 -5.93 5.75
C LYS A 240 64.38 -7.35 6.14
N PHE A 241 65.10 -8.06 5.27
CA PHE A 241 65.48 -9.48 5.51
C PHE A 241 66.48 -9.69 6.65
N ASP A 242 67.18 -8.65 7.07
CA ASP A 242 68.10 -8.69 8.21
C ASP A 242 67.41 -9.10 9.53
N TYR A 243 66.08 -8.97 9.61
CA TYR A 243 65.28 -9.37 10.76
C TYR A 243 64.73 -10.80 10.68
N LEU A 244 64.95 -11.52 9.56
CA LEU A 244 64.51 -12.91 9.38
C LEU A 244 65.66 -13.89 9.59
N ASN A 245 65.32 -15.14 9.90
CA ASN A 245 66.31 -16.21 9.88
C ASN A 245 66.60 -16.66 8.44
N GLU A 246 67.78 -17.26 8.23
CA GLU A 246 68.28 -17.68 6.92
C GLU A 246 67.32 -18.63 6.19
N ARG A 247 66.61 -19.49 6.94
CA ARG A 247 65.62 -20.40 6.37
C ARG A 247 64.39 -19.67 5.84
N GLN A 248 63.85 -18.72 6.60
CA GLN A 248 62.67 -17.94 6.21
C GLN A 248 62.96 -17.07 4.99
N SER A 249 64.11 -16.39 4.96
CA SER A 249 64.49 -15.59 3.80
C SER A 249 64.70 -16.46 2.55
N ALA A 250 65.32 -17.64 2.69
CA ALA A 250 65.46 -18.59 1.58
C ALA A 250 64.12 -19.08 1.02
N GLU A 251 63.18 -19.50 1.88
CA GLU A 251 61.85 -19.99 1.48
C GLU A 251 61.05 -18.90 0.72
N ILE A 252 61.12 -17.64 1.17
CA ILE A 252 60.46 -16.50 0.53
C ILE A 252 61.06 -16.24 -0.86
N VAL A 253 62.39 -16.20 -0.97
CA VAL A 253 63.10 -15.94 -2.23
C VAL A 253 62.84 -17.05 -3.23
N GLU A 254 62.91 -18.31 -2.83
CA GLU A 254 62.66 -19.45 -3.71
C GLU A 254 61.26 -19.39 -4.31
N LYS A 255 60.24 -19.15 -3.48
CA LYS A 255 58.85 -19.05 -3.93
C LYS A 255 58.63 -17.87 -4.87
N PHE A 256 59.21 -16.71 -4.55
CA PHE A 256 59.12 -15.53 -5.41
C PHE A 256 59.80 -15.76 -6.76
N LEU A 257 61.02 -16.32 -6.78
CA LEU A 257 61.74 -16.62 -8.01
C LEU A 257 61.00 -17.63 -8.88
N TYR A 258 60.38 -18.65 -8.27
CA TYR A 258 59.54 -19.61 -8.98
C TYR A 258 58.35 -18.95 -9.68
N LEU A 259 57.62 -18.06 -8.99
CA LEU A 259 56.48 -17.35 -9.56
C LEU A 259 56.92 -16.31 -10.61
N LYS A 260 58.01 -15.59 -10.36
CA LYS A 260 58.65 -14.69 -11.32
C LYS A 260 58.96 -15.40 -12.63
N ALA A 261 59.57 -16.58 -12.56
CA ALA A 261 59.91 -17.38 -13.74
C ALA A 261 58.65 -17.83 -14.52
N LYS A 262 57.56 -18.15 -13.83
CA LYS A 262 56.27 -18.45 -14.48
C LYS A 262 55.70 -17.26 -15.24
N VAL A 263 55.71 -16.08 -14.63
CA VAL A 263 55.25 -14.84 -15.28
C VAL A 263 56.15 -14.48 -16.46
N GLU A 264 57.47 -14.68 -16.34
CA GLU A 264 58.42 -14.48 -17.44
C GLU A 264 58.17 -15.41 -18.62
N LYS A 265 57.93 -16.69 -18.35
CA LYS A 265 57.51 -17.64 -19.39
C LYS A 265 56.22 -17.20 -20.06
N ARG A 266 55.23 -16.76 -19.28
CA ARG A 266 53.95 -16.26 -19.81
C ARG A 266 54.13 -15.05 -20.74
N LEU A 267 55.01 -14.12 -20.39
CA LEU A 267 55.35 -12.99 -21.25
C LEU A 267 56.00 -13.43 -22.56
N ILE A 268 56.91 -14.42 -22.51
CA ILE A 268 57.51 -14.99 -23.72
C ILE A 268 56.44 -15.62 -24.60
N ASP A 269 55.49 -16.36 -24.02
CA ASP A 269 54.41 -17.01 -24.75
C ASP A 269 53.42 -15.99 -25.39
N LEU A 270 53.17 -14.84 -24.73
CA LEU A 270 52.26 -13.80 -25.21
C LEU A 270 52.89 -12.83 -26.22
N LYS A 271 54.22 -12.65 -26.18
CA LYS A 271 54.94 -11.66 -26.98
C LYS A 271 54.70 -11.79 -28.49
N PRO A 272 54.76 -12.98 -29.13
CA PRO A 272 54.56 -13.11 -30.57
C PRO A 272 53.16 -12.67 -31.02
N ALA A 273 52.13 -12.99 -30.24
CA ALA A 273 50.75 -12.60 -30.55
C ALA A 273 50.55 -11.09 -30.42
N TYR A 274 51.18 -10.46 -29.42
CA TYR A 274 51.18 -9.02 -29.25
C TYR A 274 51.90 -8.31 -30.40
N GLU A 275 53.12 -8.73 -30.75
CA GLU A 275 53.90 -8.16 -31.87
C GLU A 275 53.15 -8.28 -33.20
N GLN A 276 52.53 -9.45 -33.46
CA GLN A 276 51.68 -9.64 -34.62
C GLN A 276 50.47 -8.70 -34.61
N SER A 277 49.83 -8.47 -33.45
CA SER A 277 48.70 -7.55 -33.35
C SER A 277 49.09 -6.08 -33.63
N VAL A 278 50.27 -5.66 -33.19
CA VAL A 278 50.83 -4.32 -33.45
C VAL A 278 51.12 -4.16 -34.94
N GLU A 279 51.77 -5.15 -35.57
CA GLU A 279 52.06 -5.11 -37.00
C GLU A 279 50.78 -5.10 -37.86
N LEU A 280 49.74 -5.85 -37.44
CA LEU A 280 48.43 -5.81 -38.08
C LEU A 280 47.73 -4.46 -37.92
N ALA A 281 47.89 -3.77 -36.79
CA ALA A 281 47.37 -2.43 -36.58
C ALA A 281 48.08 -1.42 -37.50
N GLU A 282 49.40 -1.42 -37.54
CA GLU A 282 50.18 -0.54 -38.43
C GLU A 282 49.84 -0.76 -39.92
N THR A 283 49.63 -2.01 -40.35
CA THR A 283 49.20 -2.29 -41.73
C THR A 283 47.79 -1.77 -42.02
N THR A 284 46.90 -1.75 -41.02
CA THR A 284 45.56 -1.18 -41.14
C THR A 284 45.63 0.34 -41.32
N ASP A 285 46.44 1.01 -40.50
CA ASP A 285 46.60 2.47 -40.55
C ASP A 285 47.17 2.93 -41.89
N LEU A 286 48.21 2.26 -42.39
CA LEU A 286 48.79 2.57 -43.71
C LEU A 286 47.80 2.33 -44.87
N LEU A 287 46.92 1.32 -44.77
CA LEU A 287 45.84 1.11 -45.73
C LEU A 287 44.80 2.24 -45.67
N GLY A 288 44.53 2.78 -44.48
CA GLY A 288 43.66 3.94 -44.26
C GLY A 288 44.24 5.22 -44.84
N GLU A 289 45.55 5.45 -44.67
CA GLU A 289 46.26 6.59 -45.26
C GLU A 289 46.19 6.54 -46.80
N LEU A 290 46.47 5.37 -47.40
CA LEU A 290 46.37 5.18 -48.84
C LEU A 290 44.94 5.42 -49.37
N ALA A 291 43.92 4.94 -48.64
CA ALA A 291 42.52 5.17 -48.99
C ALA A 291 42.17 6.67 -48.97
N THR A 292 42.63 7.38 -47.95
CA THR A 292 42.41 8.83 -47.80
C THR A 292 43.08 9.62 -48.93
N GLN A 293 44.32 9.26 -49.29
CA GLN A 293 45.02 9.84 -50.44
C GLN A 293 44.21 9.63 -51.73
N LEU A 294 43.65 8.44 -51.95
CA LEU A 294 42.86 8.15 -53.14
C LEU A 294 41.51 8.88 -53.17
N GLU A 295 40.88 9.10 -52.02
CA GLU A 295 39.67 9.91 -51.92
C GLU A 295 39.93 11.38 -52.29
N GLN A 296 41.04 11.95 -51.83
CA GLN A 296 41.46 13.29 -52.19
C GLN A 296 41.71 13.41 -53.71
N ILE A 297 42.43 12.44 -54.29
CA ILE A 297 42.64 12.36 -55.74
C ILE A 297 41.31 12.27 -56.49
N ASN A 298 40.38 11.40 -56.07
CA ASN A 298 39.06 11.27 -56.68
C ASN A 298 38.24 12.57 -56.64
N THR A 299 38.32 13.29 -55.53
CA THR A 299 37.63 14.58 -55.35
C THR A 299 38.18 15.63 -56.31
N GLN A 300 39.51 15.72 -56.42
CA GLN A 300 40.17 16.62 -57.35
C GLN A 300 39.89 16.25 -58.81
N VAL A 301 39.91 14.96 -59.18
CA VAL A 301 39.51 14.49 -60.52
C VAL A 301 38.05 14.88 -60.82
N SER A 302 37.14 14.72 -59.86
CA SER A 302 35.74 15.13 -60.03
C SER A 302 35.57 16.64 -60.20
N TYR A 303 36.34 17.45 -59.47
CA TYR A 303 36.34 18.91 -59.60
C TYR A 303 36.80 19.32 -61.01
N LEU A 304 37.90 18.73 -61.50
CA LEU A 304 38.41 19.03 -62.84
C LEU A 304 37.47 18.57 -63.96
N LEU A 305 36.76 17.45 -63.79
CA LEU A 305 35.74 16.99 -64.74
C LEU A 305 34.57 17.97 -64.92
N ASP A 306 34.33 18.82 -63.92
CA ASP A 306 33.29 19.85 -63.92
C ASP A 306 33.85 21.25 -64.25
N ALA A 307 35.14 21.40 -64.55
CA ALA A 307 35.75 22.67 -64.94
C ALA A 307 35.18 23.20 -66.27
N ASP A 308 35.18 24.53 -66.43
CA ASP A 308 34.63 25.20 -67.62
C ASP A 308 35.71 25.58 -68.65
N SER A 309 37.00 25.38 -68.33
CA SER A 309 38.12 25.69 -69.22
C SER A 309 39.16 24.56 -69.26
N GLN A 310 39.74 24.34 -70.44
CA GLN A 310 40.80 23.34 -70.64
C GLN A 310 42.14 23.76 -70.02
N ASP A 311 42.36 25.07 -69.86
CA ASP A 311 43.62 25.63 -69.32
C ASP A 311 43.78 25.37 -67.81
N GLU A 312 42.67 25.41 -67.05
CA GLU A 312 42.65 25.07 -65.61
C GLU A 312 42.92 23.58 -65.37
N VAL A 313 42.47 22.73 -66.30
CA VAL A 313 42.64 21.26 -66.24
C VAL A 313 44.08 20.85 -66.51
N ASN A 314 44.75 21.50 -67.47
CA ASN A 314 46.11 21.14 -67.85
C ASN A 314 47.11 21.37 -66.71
N ILE A 315 47.03 22.49 -65.98
CA ILE A 315 47.95 22.83 -64.86
C ILE A 315 47.76 21.88 -63.67
N GLN A 316 46.52 21.53 -63.32
CA GLN A 316 46.23 20.70 -62.16
C GLN A 316 46.42 19.20 -62.43
N SER A 317 46.41 18.77 -63.70
CA SER A 317 46.60 17.37 -64.10
C SER A 317 47.98 16.81 -63.77
N GLU A 318 49.03 17.65 -63.81
CA GLU A 318 50.42 17.25 -63.53
C GLU A 318 50.63 17.00 -62.02
N LEU A 319 50.04 17.84 -61.16
CA LEU A 319 50.05 17.66 -59.71
C LEU A 319 49.31 16.38 -59.29
N LEU A 320 48.15 16.13 -59.90
CA LEU A 320 47.35 14.91 -59.71
C LEU A 320 48.09 13.64 -60.16
N SER A 321 48.83 13.72 -61.27
CA SER A 321 49.66 12.62 -61.76
C SER A 321 50.74 12.24 -60.76
N ASN A 322 51.41 13.23 -60.17
CA ASN A 322 52.43 13.00 -59.14
C ASN A 322 51.82 12.36 -57.88
N SER A 323 50.70 12.89 -57.38
CA SER A 323 50.01 12.32 -56.21
C SER A 323 49.54 10.87 -56.45
N LEU A 324 49.09 10.56 -57.67
CA LEU A 324 48.66 9.22 -58.03
C LEU A 324 49.84 8.23 -58.18
N ASN A 325 51.00 8.71 -58.63
CA ASN A 325 52.23 7.92 -58.63
C ASN A 325 52.71 7.63 -57.19
N ASP A 326 52.64 8.60 -56.29
CA ASP A 326 52.96 8.40 -54.87
C ASP A 326 52.05 7.35 -54.23
N ALA A 327 50.74 7.40 -54.52
CA ALA A 327 49.78 6.39 -54.08
C ALA A 327 50.12 4.99 -54.64
N ALA A 328 50.57 4.89 -55.89
CA ALA A 328 50.99 3.62 -56.50
C ALA A 328 52.23 3.02 -55.81
N VAL A 329 53.22 3.87 -55.47
CA VAL A 329 54.42 3.47 -54.71
C VAL A 329 54.06 3.01 -53.30
N ASN A 330 53.15 3.72 -52.62
CA ASN A 330 52.67 3.32 -51.28
C ASN A 330 51.90 2.00 -51.32
N ARG A 331 51.10 1.77 -52.36
CA ARG A 331 50.46 0.47 -52.62
C ARG A 331 51.48 -0.65 -52.80
N ASP A 332 52.59 -0.44 -53.52
CA ASP A 332 53.63 -1.47 -53.68
C ASP A 332 54.29 -1.83 -52.35
N LYS A 333 54.66 -0.82 -51.55
CA LYS A 333 55.20 -1.03 -50.20
C LYS A 333 54.24 -1.83 -49.31
N LEU A 334 52.95 -1.49 -49.35
CA LEU A 334 51.90 -2.20 -48.61
C LEU A 334 51.69 -3.62 -49.12
N SER A 335 51.82 -3.85 -50.43
CA SER A 335 51.69 -5.20 -51.02
C SER A 335 52.76 -6.16 -50.51
N LEU A 336 54.01 -5.68 -50.36
CA LEU A 336 55.11 -6.46 -49.80
C LEU A 336 54.84 -6.80 -48.32
N ARG A 337 54.46 -5.80 -47.52
CA ARG A 337 54.16 -5.98 -46.09
C ARG A 337 52.99 -6.94 -45.84
N ILE A 338 51.93 -6.84 -46.64
CA ILE A 338 50.75 -7.70 -46.56
C ILE A 338 51.04 -9.14 -47.01
N SER A 339 52.10 -9.37 -47.79
CA SER A 339 52.52 -10.72 -48.19
C SER A 339 53.20 -11.50 -47.05
N GLU A 340 53.83 -10.79 -46.10
CA GLU A 340 54.57 -11.37 -44.98
C GLU A 340 53.64 -11.66 -43.78
N ALA A 341 52.75 -10.73 -43.42
CA ALA A 341 51.77 -10.90 -42.36
C ALA A 341 50.50 -10.08 -42.62
N SER A 342 49.34 -10.73 -42.79
CA SER A 342 48.08 -10.02 -43.05
C SER A 342 46.81 -10.81 -42.75
N THR A 343 45.69 -10.09 -42.64
CA THR A 343 44.34 -10.67 -42.60
C THR A 343 43.76 -10.80 -44.01
N GLY A 344 42.68 -11.58 -44.16
CA GLY A 344 41.89 -11.60 -45.41
C GLY A 344 41.32 -10.22 -45.77
N ALA A 345 40.97 -9.42 -44.76
CA ALA A 345 40.46 -8.07 -44.93
C ALA A 345 41.51 -7.11 -45.52
N HIS A 346 42.75 -7.14 -45.02
CA HIS A 346 43.84 -6.29 -45.54
C HIS A 346 44.10 -6.57 -47.03
N ARG A 347 44.13 -7.85 -47.42
CA ARG A 347 44.30 -8.26 -48.82
C ARG A 347 43.16 -7.78 -49.71
N GLN A 348 41.92 -7.85 -49.23
CA GLN A 348 40.75 -7.37 -49.97
C GLN A 348 40.76 -5.85 -50.12
N GLN A 349 41.07 -5.11 -49.05
CA GLN A 349 41.15 -3.66 -49.08
C GLN A 349 42.24 -3.18 -50.03
N LEU A 350 43.46 -3.75 -49.97
CA LEU A 350 44.53 -3.42 -50.91
C LEU A 350 44.13 -3.68 -52.36
N LYS A 351 43.40 -4.77 -52.64
CA LYS A 351 42.90 -5.08 -53.99
C LYS A 351 41.92 -4.02 -54.50
N VAL A 352 41.03 -3.53 -53.63
CA VAL A 352 40.08 -2.46 -53.99
C VAL A 352 40.84 -1.16 -54.28
N LEU A 353 41.75 -0.76 -53.39
CA LEU A 353 42.55 0.46 -53.56
C LEU A 353 43.44 0.38 -54.80
N SER A 354 44.03 -0.78 -55.09
CA SER A 354 44.83 -0.99 -56.31
C SER A 354 43.98 -0.78 -57.58
N LYS A 355 42.75 -1.30 -57.60
CA LYS A 355 41.83 -1.08 -58.72
C LYS A 355 41.39 0.38 -58.85
N GLN A 356 41.26 1.10 -57.74
CA GLN A 356 40.97 2.54 -57.76
C GLN A 356 42.13 3.34 -58.35
N ILE A 357 43.38 3.01 -57.99
CA ILE A 357 44.57 3.62 -58.59
C ILE A 357 44.57 3.40 -60.10
N GLU A 358 44.36 2.17 -60.58
CA GLU A 358 44.28 1.86 -62.01
C GLU A 358 43.18 2.66 -62.70
N THR A 359 41.99 2.75 -62.08
CA THR A 359 40.86 3.51 -62.61
C THR A 359 41.19 5.00 -62.74
N ASN A 360 41.81 5.58 -61.71
CA ASN A 360 42.19 6.99 -61.69
C ASN A 360 43.30 7.28 -62.70
N GLN A 361 44.23 6.35 -62.92
CA GLN A 361 45.27 6.47 -63.95
C GLN A 361 44.65 6.50 -65.34
N HIS A 362 43.63 5.66 -65.58
CA HIS A 362 42.88 5.68 -66.83
C HIS A 362 42.07 6.98 -67.00
N GLN A 363 41.37 7.43 -65.96
CA GLN A 363 40.58 8.67 -66.01
C GLN A 363 41.45 9.89 -66.26
N LEU A 364 42.60 9.99 -65.58
CA LEU A 364 43.55 11.10 -65.75
C LEU A 364 44.10 11.17 -67.18
N LYS A 365 44.38 10.03 -67.82
CA LYS A 365 44.80 9.96 -69.23
C LYS A 365 43.72 10.47 -70.20
N SER A 366 42.45 10.25 -69.88
CA SER A 366 41.31 10.70 -70.71
C SER A 366 40.68 12.02 -70.24
N LEU A 367 41.25 12.70 -69.24
CA LEU A 367 40.60 13.80 -68.53
C LEU A 367 40.24 14.96 -69.47
N GLY A 368 41.13 15.32 -70.38
CA GLY A 368 40.90 16.41 -71.34
C GLY A 368 39.70 16.16 -72.27
N GLU A 369 39.61 14.96 -72.86
CA GLU A 369 38.46 14.60 -73.70
C GLU A 369 37.15 14.57 -72.90
N LEU A 370 37.18 14.15 -71.64
CA LEU A 370 36.01 14.05 -70.79
C LEU A 370 35.48 15.42 -70.38
N VAL A 371 36.37 16.38 -70.10
CA VAL A 371 36.00 17.77 -69.78
C VAL A 371 35.31 18.44 -70.97
N GLU A 372 35.89 18.32 -72.17
CA GLU A 372 35.31 18.90 -73.39
C GLU A 372 33.90 18.31 -73.68
N LYS A 373 33.77 16.99 -73.52
CA LYS A 373 32.47 16.28 -73.66
C LYS A 373 31.45 16.77 -72.62
N ASN A 374 31.84 16.90 -71.34
CA ASN A 374 30.96 17.41 -70.27
C ASN A 374 30.52 18.86 -70.52
N HIS A 375 31.44 19.72 -70.97
CA HIS A 375 31.13 21.11 -71.32
C HIS A 375 30.09 21.18 -72.46
N SER A 376 30.23 20.34 -73.48
CA SER A 376 29.24 20.26 -74.57
C SER A 376 27.84 19.83 -74.09
N LEU A 377 27.76 18.94 -73.09
CA LEU A 377 26.51 18.49 -72.49
C LEU A 377 25.87 19.55 -71.60
N LYS A 378 26.68 20.32 -70.85
CA LYS A 378 26.22 21.49 -70.08
C LYS A 378 25.50 22.49 -70.97
N LEU A 379 26.10 22.86 -72.12
CA LEU A 379 25.48 23.78 -73.08
C LEU A 379 24.15 23.25 -73.61
N LYS A 380 24.09 21.96 -73.98
CA LYS A 380 22.85 21.34 -74.47
C LYS A 380 21.76 21.27 -73.40
N LEU A 381 22.12 21.01 -72.15
CA LEU A 381 21.19 21.02 -71.02
C LEU A 381 20.59 22.42 -70.80
N ALA A 382 21.42 23.47 -70.91
CA ALA A 382 20.95 24.85 -70.80
C ALA A 382 19.96 25.22 -71.92
N VAL A 383 20.19 24.76 -73.16
CA VAL A 383 19.28 24.99 -74.29
C VAL A 383 17.90 24.36 -74.03
N ILE A 384 17.82 23.08 -73.66
CA ILE A 384 16.54 22.41 -73.41
C ILE A 384 15.85 22.92 -72.12
N ALA A 385 16.61 23.34 -71.11
CA ALA A 385 16.04 23.97 -69.92
C ALA A 385 15.36 25.29 -70.27
N LYS A 386 16.03 26.13 -71.08
CA LYS A 386 15.46 27.37 -71.59
C LYS A 386 14.20 27.11 -72.44
N ALA A 387 14.25 26.11 -73.31
CA ALA A 387 13.10 25.75 -74.15
C ALA A 387 11.89 25.27 -73.32
N TRP A 388 12.15 24.53 -72.24
CA TRP A 388 11.10 24.15 -71.29
C TRP A 388 10.47 25.37 -70.59
N ASP A 389 11.27 26.34 -70.17
CA ASP A 389 10.76 27.56 -69.53
C ASP A 389 9.95 28.43 -70.50
N GLU A 390 10.41 28.61 -71.74
CA GLU A 390 9.69 29.35 -72.78
C GLU A 390 8.34 28.69 -73.13
N PHE A 391 8.28 27.35 -73.12
CA PHE A 391 7.02 26.61 -73.28
C PHE A 391 6.05 26.86 -72.12
N LEU A 392 6.53 26.82 -70.87
CA LEU A 392 5.69 27.11 -69.69
C LEU A 392 5.14 28.54 -69.70
N GLN A 393 5.87 29.48 -70.31
CA GLN A 393 5.43 30.87 -70.48
C GLN A 393 4.47 31.07 -71.67
N GLY A 394 4.19 30.02 -72.45
CA GLY A 394 3.32 30.10 -73.63
C GLY A 394 3.98 30.69 -74.88
N ASN A 395 5.30 30.89 -74.86
CA ASN A 395 6.06 31.49 -75.96
C ASN A 395 6.53 30.46 -77.00
N MET A 396 6.30 29.16 -76.75
CA MET A 396 6.73 28.06 -77.61
C MET A 396 5.62 27.04 -77.81
N SER A 397 5.52 26.47 -79.02
CA SER A 397 4.58 25.39 -79.32
C SER A 397 5.03 24.04 -78.77
N GLN A 398 4.07 23.12 -78.59
CA GLN A 398 4.35 21.74 -78.16
C GLN A 398 5.27 20.99 -79.14
N ASP A 399 5.10 21.21 -80.45
CA ASP A 399 5.91 20.55 -81.49
C ASP A 399 7.37 21.03 -81.45
N ALA A 400 7.60 22.34 -81.24
CA ALA A 400 8.95 22.91 -81.11
C ALA A 400 9.67 22.38 -79.85
N LEU A 401 8.97 22.26 -78.71
CA LEU A 401 9.53 21.65 -77.50
C LEU A 401 9.87 20.17 -77.71
N SER A 402 9.03 19.44 -78.45
CA SER A 402 9.26 18.02 -78.75
C SER A 402 10.52 17.82 -79.60
N GLU A 403 10.76 18.66 -80.60
CA GLU A 403 11.98 18.61 -81.42
C GLU A 403 13.25 18.85 -80.58
N GLU A 404 13.29 19.94 -79.80
CA GLU A 404 14.41 20.24 -78.90
C GLU A 404 14.66 19.13 -77.87
N PHE A 405 13.59 18.56 -77.31
CA PHE A 405 13.70 17.47 -76.36
C PHE A 405 14.27 16.19 -76.99
N THR A 406 13.86 15.85 -78.21
CA THR A 406 14.43 14.69 -78.93
C THR A 406 15.90 14.91 -79.29
N PHE A 407 16.28 16.13 -79.65
CA PHE A 407 17.66 16.50 -79.93
C PHE A 407 18.55 16.38 -78.70
N ALA A 408 18.12 16.92 -77.55
CA ALA A 408 18.84 16.79 -76.29
C ALA A 408 18.95 15.31 -75.85
N LYS A 409 17.86 14.56 -75.96
CA LYS A 409 17.82 13.12 -75.62
C LYS A 409 18.80 12.28 -76.43
N LYS A 410 18.97 12.57 -77.72
CA LYS A 410 19.95 11.88 -78.58
C LYS A 410 21.39 12.12 -78.11
N HIS A 411 21.73 13.34 -77.70
CA HIS A 411 23.07 13.68 -77.24
C HIS A 411 23.40 13.10 -75.86
N PHE A 412 22.45 13.11 -74.92
CA PHE A 412 22.61 12.45 -73.63
C PHE A 412 22.61 10.91 -73.71
N ALA A 413 22.20 10.33 -74.85
CA ALA A 413 22.25 8.89 -75.10
C ALA A 413 23.57 8.41 -75.73
N GLN A 414 24.35 9.30 -76.34
CA GLN A 414 25.56 8.98 -77.09
C GLN A 414 26.86 9.00 -76.27
N LEU A 415 26.80 9.38 -74.99
CA LEU A 415 27.98 9.58 -74.14
C LEU A 415 27.91 8.75 -72.86
N ASP A 416 29.07 8.26 -72.41
CA ASP A 416 29.20 7.54 -71.15
C ASP A 416 28.95 8.46 -69.95
N LYS A 417 28.40 7.90 -68.87
CA LYS A 417 27.91 8.61 -67.67
C LYS A 417 29.04 9.10 -66.76
N HIS A 418 29.93 9.94 -67.28
CA HIS A 418 31.12 10.41 -66.54
C HIS A 418 30.78 11.51 -65.52
N SER A 419 29.92 12.48 -65.84
CA SER A 419 29.41 13.45 -64.86
C SER A 419 28.08 13.00 -64.27
N LYS A 420 28.09 12.50 -63.03
CA LYS A 420 26.87 12.10 -62.31
C LYS A 420 25.90 13.28 -62.12
N LYS A 421 26.43 14.49 -61.96
CA LYS A 421 25.67 15.72 -61.75
C LYS A 421 24.89 16.13 -63.00
N LEU A 422 25.54 16.20 -64.17
CA LEU A 422 24.85 16.56 -65.41
C LEU A 422 23.77 15.54 -65.79
N PHE A 423 24.04 14.26 -65.56
CA PHE A 423 23.05 13.21 -65.80
C PHE A 423 21.86 13.26 -64.83
N SER A 424 22.05 13.69 -63.58
CA SER A 424 20.93 13.85 -62.63
C SER A 424 20.06 15.04 -63.00
N GLU A 425 20.66 16.17 -63.39
CA GLU A 425 19.95 17.37 -63.87
C GLU A 425 19.16 17.07 -65.15
N TRP A 426 19.78 16.42 -66.14
CA TRP A 426 19.08 15.95 -67.35
C TRP A 426 17.92 15.01 -67.03
N ARG A 427 18.10 14.04 -66.12
CA ARG A 427 17.02 13.13 -65.71
C ARG A 427 15.85 13.86 -65.10
N ALA A 428 16.11 14.86 -64.24
CA ALA A 428 15.06 15.63 -63.60
C ALA A 428 14.23 16.41 -64.63
N LEU A 429 14.91 17.14 -65.52
CA LEU A 429 14.25 17.89 -66.58
C LEU A 429 13.50 16.98 -67.56
N SER A 430 14.15 15.89 -67.99
CA SER A 430 13.54 14.90 -68.89
C SER A 430 12.30 14.25 -68.28
N LYS A 431 12.30 13.98 -66.97
CA LYS A 431 11.13 13.46 -66.26
C LYS A 431 9.96 14.45 -66.32
N ASN A 432 10.21 15.74 -66.09
CA ASN A 432 9.18 16.78 -66.10
C ASN A 432 8.55 16.93 -67.49
N ILE A 433 9.39 17.03 -68.53
CA ILE A 433 8.93 17.14 -69.92
C ILE A 433 8.11 15.90 -70.34
N ASN A 434 8.59 14.68 -70.02
CA ASN A 434 7.86 13.45 -70.31
C ASN A 434 6.53 13.36 -69.55
N ALA A 435 6.48 13.80 -68.29
CA ALA A 435 5.24 13.81 -67.51
C ALA A 435 4.19 14.69 -68.18
N HIS A 436 4.59 15.86 -68.67
CA HIS A 436 3.69 16.78 -69.38
C HIS A 436 3.14 16.19 -70.68
N PHE A 437 4.01 15.61 -71.55
CA PHE A 437 3.54 14.94 -72.77
C PHE A 437 2.59 13.77 -72.49
N ASN A 438 2.85 12.99 -71.43
CA ASN A 438 1.95 11.91 -71.02
C ASN A 438 0.61 12.42 -70.48
N GLU A 439 0.60 13.54 -69.77
CA GLU A 439 -0.61 14.17 -69.28
C GLU A 439 -1.51 14.62 -70.43
N LEU A 440 -0.95 15.33 -71.42
CA LEU A 440 -1.67 15.76 -72.61
C LEU A 440 -2.26 14.58 -73.39
N LYS A 441 -1.46 13.53 -73.60
CA LYS A 441 -1.92 12.29 -74.23
C LYS A 441 -3.09 11.67 -73.45
N THR A 442 -2.99 11.62 -72.13
CA THR A 442 -4.05 11.09 -71.25
C THR A 442 -5.32 11.94 -71.32
N GLN A 443 -5.20 13.26 -71.41
CA GLN A 443 -6.34 14.17 -71.56
C GLN A 443 -7.06 13.93 -72.90
N GLN A 444 -6.32 13.79 -74.01
CA GLN A 444 -6.91 13.47 -75.32
C GLN A 444 -7.57 12.07 -75.35
N GLU A 445 -6.95 11.06 -74.74
CA GLU A 445 -7.56 9.73 -74.61
C GLU A 445 -8.83 9.75 -73.76
N LYS A 446 -8.85 10.51 -72.66
CA LYS A 446 -10.04 10.70 -71.82
C LYS A 446 -11.16 11.41 -72.58
N ALA A 447 -10.85 12.46 -73.34
CA ALA A 447 -11.83 13.16 -74.17
C ALA A 447 -12.44 12.23 -75.23
N SER A 448 -11.59 11.46 -75.93
CA SER A 448 -12.02 10.47 -76.92
C SER A 448 -12.91 9.37 -76.32
N LYS A 449 -12.53 8.82 -75.15
CA LYS A 449 -13.33 7.83 -74.42
C LYS A 449 -14.67 8.40 -73.96
N ARG A 450 -14.70 9.64 -73.46
CA ARG A 450 -15.93 10.32 -73.05
C ARG A 450 -16.89 10.53 -74.21
N CYS A 451 -16.37 10.98 -75.36
CA CYS A 451 -17.15 11.13 -76.58
C CYS A 451 -17.71 9.76 -77.03
N PHE A 452 -16.86 8.73 -77.11
CA PHE A 452 -17.26 7.38 -77.50
C PHE A 452 -18.31 6.76 -76.57
N ALA A 453 -18.18 6.95 -75.25
CA ALA A 453 -19.16 6.50 -74.27
C ALA A 453 -20.52 7.16 -74.47
N LYS A 454 -20.55 8.46 -74.78
CA LYS A 454 -21.80 9.17 -75.09
C LYS A 454 -22.43 8.69 -76.39
N LEU A 455 -21.64 8.42 -77.43
CA LEU A 455 -22.13 7.78 -78.65
C LEU A 455 -22.74 6.39 -78.38
N ASN A 456 -22.14 5.59 -77.48
CA ASN A 456 -22.76 4.32 -77.05
C ASN A 456 -24.10 4.52 -76.32
N ILE A 457 -24.20 5.56 -75.49
CA ILE A 457 -25.45 5.90 -74.81
C ILE A 457 -26.51 6.31 -75.84
N ILE A 458 -26.16 7.15 -76.82
CA ILE A 458 -27.08 7.56 -77.89
C ILE A 458 -27.56 6.32 -78.67
N SER A 459 -26.65 5.43 -79.06
CA SER A 459 -27.00 4.17 -79.73
C SER A 459 -28.02 3.34 -78.94
N ARG A 460 -27.83 3.21 -77.61
CA ARG A 460 -28.82 2.54 -76.74
C ARG A 460 -30.14 3.29 -76.66
N LEU A 461 -30.10 4.62 -76.50
CA LEU A 461 -31.32 5.43 -76.40
C LEU A 461 -32.17 5.35 -77.69
N ILE A 462 -31.53 5.21 -78.85
CA ILE A 462 -32.22 4.98 -80.13
C ILE A 462 -32.88 3.60 -80.13
N VAL A 463 -32.17 2.55 -79.72
CA VAL A 463 -32.73 1.17 -79.62
C VAL A 463 -33.88 1.10 -78.62
N ASP A 464 -33.76 1.78 -77.48
CA ASP A 464 -34.78 1.87 -76.43
C ASP A 464 -35.99 2.74 -76.83
N GLY A 465 -35.98 3.38 -78.02
CA GLY A 465 -37.03 4.27 -78.48
C GLY A 465 -37.11 5.61 -77.73
N LYS A 466 -36.08 6.00 -76.97
CA LYS A 466 -36.02 7.23 -76.16
C LYS A 466 -35.53 8.42 -77.00
N LEU A 467 -36.35 8.82 -77.97
CA LEU A 467 -36.02 9.75 -79.05
C LEU A 467 -35.45 11.10 -78.57
N LYS A 468 -36.09 11.73 -77.58
CA LYS A 468 -35.65 13.05 -77.07
C LYS A 468 -34.32 13.01 -76.35
N ALA A 469 -34.12 11.96 -75.56
CA ALA A 469 -32.88 11.75 -74.85
C ALA A 469 -31.75 11.47 -75.86
N ALA A 470 -32.02 10.69 -76.92
CA ALA A 470 -31.07 10.44 -78.00
C ALA A 470 -30.67 11.74 -78.71
N ILE A 471 -31.65 12.55 -79.15
CA ILE A 471 -31.42 13.82 -79.86
C ILE A 471 -30.64 14.83 -79.00
N SER A 472 -31.02 15.02 -77.73
CA SER A 472 -30.34 15.94 -76.82
C SER A 472 -28.91 15.48 -76.49
N THR A 473 -28.73 14.18 -76.24
CA THR A 473 -27.41 13.61 -75.95
C THR A 473 -26.48 13.71 -77.16
N PHE A 474 -27.03 13.60 -78.37
CA PHE A 474 -26.27 13.74 -79.61
C PHE A 474 -25.69 15.15 -79.80
N ASN A 475 -26.46 16.22 -79.54
CA ASN A 475 -25.94 17.59 -79.60
C ASN A 475 -24.73 17.80 -78.66
N HIS A 476 -24.77 17.17 -77.48
CA HIS A 476 -23.66 17.22 -76.55
C HIS A 476 -22.46 16.35 -76.98
N ALA A 477 -22.71 15.18 -77.58
CA ALA A 477 -21.65 14.36 -78.17
C ALA A 477 -20.96 15.06 -79.35
N GLN A 478 -21.71 15.82 -80.15
CA GLN A 478 -21.20 16.65 -81.25
C GLN A 478 -20.23 17.73 -80.77
N SER A 479 -20.58 18.47 -79.72
CA SER A 479 -19.66 19.45 -79.11
C SER A 479 -18.37 18.79 -78.59
N LEU A 480 -18.48 17.62 -77.97
CA LEU A 480 -17.30 16.87 -77.50
C LEU A 480 -16.44 16.35 -78.65
N TYR A 481 -17.05 15.96 -79.77
CA TYR A 481 -16.35 15.48 -80.95
C TYR A 481 -15.55 16.60 -81.64
N GLN A 482 -16.13 17.81 -81.75
CA GLN A 482 -15.46 18.98 -82.35
C GLN A 482 -14.21 19.45 -81.59
N ASN A 483 -14.12 19.16 -80.29
CA ASN A 483 -12.97 19.54 -79.44
C ASN A 483 -11.83 18.50 -79.45
N ILE A 484 -11.91 17.45 -80.27
CA ILE A 484 -10.86 16.43 -80.40
C ILE A 484 -10.05 16.71 -81.66
N GLU A 485 -8.80 17.11 -81.51
CA GLU A 485 -7.92 17.46 -82.64
C GLU A 485 -7.61 16.25 -83.55
N ARG A 486 -7.42 15.06 -82.97
CA ARG A 486 -7.07 13.83 -83.70
C ARG A 486 -7.96 12.66 -83.30
N PRO A 487 -9.21 12.59 -83.80
CA PRO A 487 -10.12 11.50 -83.47
C PRO A 487 -9.64 10.17 -84.08
N THR A 488 -9.88 9.07 -83.36
CA THR A 488 -9.60 7.73 -83.89
C THR A 488 -10.62 7.37 -84.98
N ARG A 489 -10.19 6.58 -85.98
CA ARG A 489 -11.06 6.14 -87.08
C ARG A 489 -12.35 5.47 -86.61
N SER A 490 -12.30 4.72 -85.51
CA SER A 490 -13.47 4.09 -84.88
C SER A 490 -14.44 5.08 -84.24
N LEU A 491 -13.92 6.18 -83.66
CA LEU A 491 -14.76 7.22 -83.07
C LEU A 491 -15.50 8.02 -84.15
N GLN A 492 -14.79 8.38 -85.23
CA GLN A 492 -15.34 9.10 -86.37
C GLN A 492 -16.49 8.31 -87.04
N SER A 493 -16.24 7.05 -87.41
CA SER A 493 -17.25 6.20 -88.05
C SER A 493 -18.53 6.05 -87.21
N LYS A 494 -18.40 5.99 -85.88
CA LYS A 494 -19.54 5.85 -84.97
C LYS A 494 -20.32 7.16 -84.78
N TYR A 495 -19.64 8.29 -84.86
CA TYR A 495 -20.27 9.59 -84.81
C TYR A 495 -21.16 9.80 -86.04
N ASP A 496 -20.63 9.51 -87.23
CA ASP A 496 -21.33 9.70 -88.51
C ASP A 496 -22.60 8.83 -88.59
N GLU A 497 -22.52 7.55 -88.20
CA GLU A 497 -23.68 6.63 -88.18
C GLU A 497 -24.83 7.15 -87.30
N LEU A 498 -24.50 7.69 -86.12
CA LEU A 498 -25.51 8.18 -85.17
C LEU A 498 -26.06 9.54 -85.58
N ALA A 499 -25.29 10.36 -86.30
CA ALA A 499 -25.74 11.64 -86.84
C ALA A 499 -26.92 11.45 -87.81
N GLU A 500 -26.80 10.49 -88.72
CA GLU A 500 -27.83 10.13 -89.71
C GLU A 500 -29.11 9.65 -89.01
N LYS A 501 -28.98 8.65 -88.11
CA LYS A 501 -30.12 8.13 -87.34
C LYS A 501 -30.84 9.19 -86.51
N VAL A 502 -30.10 10.12 -85.89
CA VAL A 502 -30.71 11.20 -85.11
C VAL A 502 -31.46 12.20 -86.00
N SER A 503 -31.04 12.39 -87.25
CA SER A 503 -31.76 13.22 -88.22
C SER A 503 -33.13 12.63 -88.54
N GLU A 504 -33.20 11.34 -88.87
CA GLU A 504 -34.47 10.65 -89.15
C GLU A 504 -35.45 10.76 -87.97
N LEU A 505 -34.98 10.59 -86.73
CA LEU A 505 -35.83 10.67 -85.54
C LEU A 505 -36.44 12.06 -85.31
N LYS A 506 -35.77 13.14 -85.75
CA LYS A 506 -36.31 14.50 -85.68
C LYS A 506 -37.48 14.69 -86.63
N ASP A 507 -37.43 14.10 -87.82
CA ASP A 507 -38.51 14.19 -88.81
C ASP A 507 -39.78 13.49 -88.33
N TRP A 508 -39.64 12.31 -87.70
CA TRP A 508 -40.76 11.57 -87.09
C TRP A 508 -41.41 12.34 -85.93
N GLN A 509 -40.62 13.05 -85.12
CA GLN A 509 -41.14 13.88 -84.02
C GLN A 509 -42.05 15.01 -84.53
N SER A 510 -41.71 15.60 -85.68
CA SER A 510 -42.51 16.66 -86.32
C SER A 510 -43.89 16.18 -86.76
N TYR A 511 -43.97 14.96 -87.31
CA TYR A 511 -45.21 14.36 -87.77
C TYR A 511 -46.24 14.12 -86.65
N VAL A 512 -45.78 13.66 -85.47
CA VAL A 512 -46.67 13.30 -84.34
C VAL A 512 -47.15 14.51 -83.54
N ALA A 513 -46.34 15.56 -83.42
CA ALA A 513 -46.62 16.69 -82.55
C ALA A 513 -47.70 17.65 -83.11
N THR A 514 -47.79 17.78 -84.44
CA THR A 514 -48.65 18.74 -85.14
C THR A 514 -50.15 18.63 -84.78
N PRO A 515 -50.80 17.44 -84.74
CA PRO A 515 -52.23 17.34 -84.41
C PRO A 515 -52.53 17.28 -82.89
N LYS A 516 -51.62 16.79 -82.06
CA LYS A 516 -51.88 16.52 -80.63
C LYS A 516 -51.77 17.76 -79.73
N LYS A 517 -50.99 18.77 -80.13
CA LYS A 517 -50.84 20.00 -79.34
C LYS A 517 -52.17 20.76 -79.20
N PRO A 518 -52.97 21.01 -80.26
CA PRO A 518 -54.29 21.63 -80.12
C PRO A 518 -55.25 20.87 -79.19
N GLU A 519 -55.24 19.54 -79.18
CA GLU A 519 -56.09 18.70 -78.33
C GLU A 519 -55.79 18.86 -76.83
N LEU A 520 -54.50 18.97 -76.47
CA LEU A 520 -54.07 19.18 -75.08
C LEU A 520 -54.46 20.58 -74.55
N LEU A 521 -54.55 21.59 -75.42
CA LEU A 521 -55.05 22.92 -75.03
C LEU A 521 -56.50 22.84 -74.57
N THR A 522 -57.36 22.13 -75.31
CA THR A 522 -58.76 21.92 -74.93
C THR A 522 -58.89 21.23 -73.56
N GLN A 523 -58.03 20.24 -73.26
CA GLN A 523 -58.03 19.58 -71.95
C GLN A 523 -57.60 20.50 -70.80
N VAL A 524 -56.74 21.49 -71.06
CA VAL A 524 -56.40 22.52 -70.06
C VAL A 524 -57.59 23.43 -69.80
N GLU A 525 -58.32 23.84 -70.84
CA GLU A 525 -59.54 24.65 -70.71
C GLU A 525 -60.60 23.97 -69.85
N ASP A 526 -60.83 22.66 -70.04
CA ASP A 526 -61.74 21.86 -69.21
C ASP A 526 -61.30 21.84 -67.73
N LEU A 527 -59.99 21.79 -67.46
CA LEU A 527 -59.43 21.79 -66.11
C LEU A 527 -59.57 23.16 -65.41
N ILE A 528 -59.58 24.26 -66.17
CA ILE A 528 -59.87 25.61 -65.65
C ILE A 528 -61.33 25.70 -65.21
N ALA A 529 -62.26 25.10 -65.95
CA ALA A 529 -63.69 25.14 -65.67
C ALA A 529 -64.10 24.28 -64.45
N ASP A 530 -63.40 23.17 -64.19
CA ASP A 530 -63.71 22.27 -63.08
C ASP A 530 -63.28 22.86 -61.72
N THR A 531 -64.24 23.40 -60.97
CA THR A 531 -64.05 23.97 -59.62
C THR A 531 -64.09 22.95 -58.49
N THR A 532 -64.45 21.69 -58.75
CA THR A 532 -64.69 20.66 -57.72
C THR A 532 -63.42 19.94 -57.26
N LEU A 533 -62.34 20.01 -58.06
CA LEU A 533 -61.08 19.35 -57.74
C LEU A 533 -60.29 20.04 -56.63
N MET A 534 -59.73 19.25 -55.71
CA MET A 534 -58.79 19.76 -54.71
C MET A 534 -57.47 20.24 -55.34
N PRO A 535 -56.82 21.29 -54.80
CA PRO A 535 -55.62 21.87 -55.38
C PRO A 535 -54.44 20.90 -55.66
N PRO A 536 -54.12 19.91 -54.80
CA PRO A 536 -53.07 18.92 -55.10
C PRO A 536 -53.38 18.05 -56.33
N ASP A 537 -54.64 17.61 -56.49
CA ASP A 537 -55.06 16.78 -57.62
C ASP A 537 -55.10 17.60 -58.91
N ARG A 538 -55.51 18.88 -58.83
CA ARG A 538 -55.45 19.82 -59.95
C ARG A 538 -54.01 20.05 -60.40
N ALA A 539 -53.07 20.23 -59.47
CA ALA A 539 -51.64 20.35 -59.77
C ALA A 539 -51.07 19.07 -60.42
N ASN A 540 -51.53 17.88 -60.02
CA ASN A 540 -51.14 16.61 -60.65
C ASN A 540 -51.66 16.50 -62.09
N LYS A 541 -52.91 16.87 -62.35
CA LYS A 541 -53.45 16.91 -63.72
C LYS A 541 -52.72 17.93 -64.60
N ILE A 542 -52.45 19.13 -64.08
CA ILE A 542 -51.61 20.15 -64.75
C ILE A 542 -50.24 19.57 -65.11
N LYS A 543 -49.62 18.83 -64.19
CA LYS A 543 -48.34 18.16 -64.42
C LYS A 543 -48.43 17.09 -65.52
N GLN A 544 -49.50 16.28 -65.55
CA GLN A 544 -49.73 15.28 -66.58
C GLN A 544 -49.88 15.92 -67.96
N LEU A 545 -50.73 16.95 -68.08
CA LEU A 545 -50.91 17.71 -69.31
C LEU A 545 -49.59 18.35 -69.77
N ARG A 546 -48.79 18.90 -68.85
CA ARG A 546 -47.45 19.43 -69.18
C ARG A 546 -46.48 18.33 -69.63
N GLN A 547 -46.53 17.14 -69.04
CA GLN A 547 -45.70 16.00 -69.44
C GLN A 547 -46.08 15.51 -70.84
N GLU A 548 -47.37 15.39 -71.13
CA GLU A 548 -47.88 15.01 -72.44
C GLU A 548 -47.49 16.05 -73.50
N TRP A 549 -47.65 17.35 -73.22
CA TRP A 549 -47.18 18.43 -74.07
C TRP A 549 -45.69 18.35 -74.35
N ASN A 550 -44.90 18.17 -73.29
CA ASN A 550 -43.46 18.03 -73.38
C ASN A 550 -43.03 16.73 -74.06
N SER A 551 -43.89 15.72 -74.19
CA SER A 551 -43.62 14.44 -74.87
C SER A 551 -43.74 14.54 -76.40
N LEU A 552 -44.46 15.55 -76.90
CA LEU A 552 -44.54 15.91 -78.32
C LEU A 552 -43.31 16.73 -78.75
N GLY A 553 -42.85 17.61 -77.86
CA GLY A 553 -41.57 18.34 -77.99
C GLY A 553 -41.63 19.53 -78.93
N ARG A 554 -40.49 20.19 -79.14
CA ARG A 554 -40.43 21.46 -79.86
C ARG A 554 -40.12 21.23 -81.32
N LEU A 555 -40.93 21.83 -82.19
CA LEU A 555 -40.75 21.78 -83.64
C LEU A 555 -39.89 22.95 -84.13
N ASN A 556 -39.65 23.96 -83.28
CA ASN A 556 -38.91 25.18 -83.58
C ASN A 556 -39.44 25.89 -84.85
N THR A 557 -40.77 25.95 -84.96
CA THR A 557 -41.50 26.72 -85.97
C THR A 557 -42.32 27.80 -85.28
N ASP A 558 -42.58 28.92 -85.97
CA ASP A 558 -43.32 30.06 -85.40
C ASP A 558 -44.72 29.68 -84.89
N ASP A 559 -45.40 28.73 -85.54
CA ASP A 559 -46.71 28.24 -85.13
C ASP A 559 -46.64 27.32 -83.90
N ASP A 560 -45.57 26.52 -83.78
CA ASP A 560 -45.31 25.72 -82.58
C ASP A 560 -45.05 26.62 -81.37
N ASP A 561 -44.32 27.73 -81.57
CA ASP A 561 -44.02 28.69 -80.52
C ASP A 561 -45.29 29.43 -80.03
N LYS A 562 -46.22 29.77 -80.92
CA LYS A 562 -47.55 30.32 -80.54
C LYS A 562 -48.38 29.33 -79.72
N LEU A 563 -48.41 28.06 -80.13
CA LEU A 563 -49.11 27.01 -79.39
C LEU A 563 -48.50 26.79 -78.01
N ASN A 564 -47.16 26.78 -77.91
CA ASN A 564 -46.44 26.66 -76.65
C ASN A 564 -46.77 27.83 -75.71
N LEU A 565 -46.79 29.06 -76.22
CA LEU A 565 -47.10 30.26 -75.44
C LEU A 565 -48.55 30.25 -74.92
N THR A 566 -49.52 29.90 -75.78
CA THR A 566 -50.93 29.80 -75.39
C THR A 566 -51.15 28.72 -74.32
N PHE A 567 -50.45 27.60 -74.45
CA PHE A 567 -50.53 26.50 -73.47
C PHE A 567 -49.97 26.89 -72.11
N ASP A 568 -48.84 27.62 -72.09
CA ASP A 568 -48.26 28.14 -70.86
C ASP A 568 -49.22 29.13 -70.16
N GLU A 569 -49.87 30.04 -70.90
CA GLU A 569 -50.85 31.00 -70.35
C GLU A 569 -52.10 30.31 -69.76
N GLN A 570 -52.64 29.28 -70.43
CA GLN A 570 -53.81 28.56 -69.93
C GLN A 570 -53.47 27.69 -68.72
N LEU A 571 -52.29 27.05 -68.70
CA LEU A 571 -51.83 26.30 -67.54
C LEU A 571 -51.61 27.20 -66.31
N GLU A 572 -51.11 28.42 -66.49
CA GLU A 572 -51.01 29.44 -65.43
C GLU A 572 -52.38 29.72 -64.80
N LYS A 573 -53.42 29.93 -65.63
CA LYS A 573 -54.80 30.13 -65.17
C LYS A 573 -55.33 28.93 -64.40
N ALA A 574 -55.10 27.71 -64.90
CA ALA A 574 -55.50 26.48 -64.22
C ALA A 574 -54.79 26.31 -62.86
N PHE A 575 -53.55 26.81 -62.74
CA PHE A 575 -52.73 26.68 -61.53
C PHE A 575 -53.05 27.71 -60.44
N LEU A 576 -53.77 28.79 -60.74
CA LEU A 576 -54.02 29.89 -59.80
C LEU A 576 -54.57 29.42 -58.43
N PRO A 577 -55.58 28.54 -58.34
CA PRO A 577 -56.08 28.08 -57.04
C PRO A 577 -55.07 27.21 -56.27
N CYS A 578 -54.17 26.52 -56.98
CA CYS A 578 -53.07 25.77 -56.37
C CYS A 578 -52.06 26.71 -55.72
N ARG A 579 -51.78 27.85 -56.36
CA ARG A 579 -50.87 28.88 -55.83
C ARG A 579 -51.35 29.43 -54.50
N GLU A 580 -52.64 29.75 -54.39
CA GLU A 580 -53.23 30.28 -53.14
C GLU A 580 -53.18 29.25 -52.01
N TYR A 581 -53.52 27.99 -52.30
CA TYR A 581 -53.44 26.88 -51.33
C TYR A 581 -52.01 26.68 -50.79
N TYR A 582 -51.01 26.64 -51.67
CA TYR A 582 -49.62 26.47 -51.24
C TYR A 582 -49.07 27.70 -50.52
N ALA A 583 -49.53 28.91 -50.84
CA ALA A 583 -49.18 30.12 -50.10
C ALA A 583 -49.70 30.10 -48.65
N ALA A 584 -50.96 29.67 -48.44
CA ALA A 584 -51.52 29.52 -47.10
C ALA A 584 -50.80 28.42 -46.29
N LEU A 585 -50.49 27.29 -46.93
CA LEU A 585 -49.73 26.20 -46.32
C LEU A 585 -48.31 26.65 -45.91
N GLU A 586 -47.69 27.53 -46.69
CA GLU A 586 -46.37 28.09 -46.37
C GLU A 586 -46.41 29.00 -45.13
N VAL A 587 -47.47 29.81 -44.97
CA VAL A 587 -47.67 30.61 -43.75
C VAL A 587 -47.81 29.70 -42.51
N GLU A 588 -48.61 28.63 -42.60
CA GLU A 588 -48.77 27.67 -41.50
C GLU A 588 -47.45 26.96 -41.14
N ARG A 589 -46.66 26.57 -42.15
CA ARG A 589 -45.33 25.97 -41.96
C ARG A 589 -44.37 26.91 -41.24
N ASN A 590 -44.37 28.21 -41.60
CA ASN A 590 -43.52 29.21 -40.96
C ASN A 590 -43.89 29.40 -39.48
N GLN A 591 -45.19 29.52 -39.16
CA GLN A 591 -45.66 29.61 -37.77
C GLN A 591 -45.29 28.36 -36.96
N ASN A 592 -45.43 27.17 -37.55
CA ASN A 592 -45.01 25.92 -36.93
C ASN A 592 -43.50 25.85 -36.70
N ALA A 593 -42.69 26.37 -37.62
CA ALA A 593 -41.24 26.44 -37.47
C ALA A 593 -40.84 27.39 -36.33
N GLU A 594 -41.53 28.53 -36.18
CA GLU A 594 -41.35 29.46 -35.07
C GLU A 594 -41.73 28.81 -33.72
N ASN A 595 -42.87 28.12 -33.65
CA ASN A 595 -43.28 27.36 -32.47
C ASN A 595 -42.23 26.30 -32.08
N ALA A 596 -41.68 25.60 -33.07
CA ALA A 596 -40.62 24.61 -32.86
C ALA A 596 -39.32 25.26 -32.35
N ARG A 597 -38.93 26.43 -32.88
CA ARG A 597 -37.78 27.20 -32.38
C ARG A 597 -37.99 27.69 -30.95
N SER A 598 -39.21 28.13 -30.59
CA SER A 598 -39.54 28.52 -29.22
C SER A 598 -39.39 27.35 -28.25
N ILE A 599 -39.87 26.16 -28.61
CA ILE A 599 -39.72 24.96 -27.77
C ILE A 599 -38.25 24.58 -27.60
N ILE A 600 -37.43 24.70 -28.66
CA ILE A 600 -35.98 24.45 -28.58
C ILE A 600 -35.34 25.42 -27.58
N LYS A 601 -35.69 26.72 -27.64
CA LYS A 601 -35.22 27.72 -26.67
C LYS A 601 -35.62 27.39 -25.23
N ASP A 602 -36.84 26.90 -25.02
CA ASP A 602 -37.27 26.46 -23.69
C ASP A 602 -36.44 25.26 -23.19
N VAL A 603 -36.05 24.34 -24.09
CA VAL A 603 -35.14 23.22 -23.75
C VAL A 603 -33.71 23.73 -23.45
N GLU A 604 -33.24 24.76 -24.15
CA GLU A 604 -31.94 25.40 -23.84
C GLU A 604 -31.94 26.05 -22.45
N VAL A 605 -33.03 26.70 -22.04
CA VAL A 605 -33.16 27.27 -20.68
C VAL A 605 -33.11 26.17 -19.62
N LEU A 606 -33.79 25.03 -19.84
CA LEU A 606 -33.73 23.88 -18.94
C LEU A 606 -32.32 23.31 -18.79
N MET A 607 -31.45 23.50 -19.78
CA MET A 607 -30.04 23.10 -19.67
C MET A 607 -29.27 23.92 -18.62
N GLN A 608 -29.68 25.16 -18.36
CA GLN A 608 -29.05 26.08 -17.41
C GLN A 608 -29.55 25.89 -15.97
N GLU A 609 -30.79 25.43 -15.77
CA GLU A 609 -31.45 25.41 -14.45
C GLU A 609 -30.98 24.30 -13.48
N GLY A 610 -30.07 23.41 -13.89
CA GLY A 610 -29.27 22.54 -12.99
C GLY A 610 -30.01 21.44 -12.18
N ASP A 611 -31.29 21.60 -11.87
CA ASP A 611 -32.06 20.64 -11.05
C ASP A 611 -32.64 19.50 -11.92
N VAL A 612 -32.14 18.28 -11.68
CA VAL A 612 -32.53 17.07 -12.41
C VAL A 612 -33.99 16.66 -12.13
N THR A 613 -34.58 17.07 -11.01
CA THR A 613 -35.99 16.78 -10.67
C THR A 613 -36.98 17.62 -11.48
N VAL A 614 -36.61 18.87 -11.80
CA VAL A 614 -37.35 19.76 -12.70
C VAL A 614 -37.24 19.24 -14.13
N LEU A 615 -36.03 18.84 -14.53
CA LEU A 615 -35.73 18.25 -15.84
C LEU A 615 -36.57 16.99 -16.12
N ALA A 616 -36.76 16.13 -15.11
CA ALA A 616 -37.56 14.91 -15.21
C ALA A 616 -39.03 15.15 -15.60
N LYS A 617 -39.60 16.32 -15.26
CA LYS A 617 -40.98 16.70 -15.61
C LYS A 617 -41.05 17.53 -16.89
N ALA A 618 -40.15 18.50 -17.06
CA ALA A 618 -40.24 19.49 -18.13
C ALA A 618 -39.80 18.95 -19.50
N LEU A 619 -38.71 18.16 -19.55
CA LEU A 619 -38.14 17.67 -20.81
C LEU A 619 -39.10 16.73 -21.59
N PRO A 620 -39.80 15.76 -20.98
CA PRO A 620 -40.77 14.93 -21.70
C PRO A 620 -41.98 15.74 -22.23
N ALA A 621 -42.41 16.77 -21.49
CA ALA A 621 -43.53 17.63 -21.89
C ALA A 621 -43.18 18.49 -23.11
N LEU A 622 -42.01 19.13 -23.12
CA LEU A 622 -41.51 19.89 -24.27
C LEU A 622 -41.26 18.99 -25.48
N THR A 623 -40.72 17.79 -25.27
CA THR A 623 -40.55 16.79 -26.34
C THR A 623 -41.87 16.37 -26.96
N SER A 624 -42.92 16.19 -26.15
CA SER A 624 -44.26 15.88 -26.65
C SER A 624 -44.83 17.04 -27.49
N LYS A 625 -44.68 18.29 -27.01
CA LYS A 625 -45.13 19.48 -27.76
C LYS A 625 -44.39 19.60 -29.09
N PHE A 626 -43.08 19.42 -29.10
CA PHE A 626 -42.26 19.46 -30.32
C PHE A 626 -42.69 18.41 -31.34
N ARG A 627 -42.92 17.16 -30.91
CA ARG A 627 -43.36 16.05 -31.79
C ARG A 627 -44.75 16.24 -32.39
N LYS A 628 -45.62 17.05 -31.78
CA LYS A 628 -46.97 17.35 -32.30
C LYS A 628 -46.95 18.30 -33.50
N ILE A 629 -45.84 19.01 -33.73
CA ILE A 629 -45.66 19.89 -34.88
C ILE A 629 -45.41 19.02 -36.12
N ARG A 630 -46.44 18.82 -36.95
CA ARG A 630 -46.42 17.90 -38.11
C ARG A 630 -46.25 18.60 -39.45
N ILE A 631 -46.69 19.86 -39.57
CA ILE A 631 -46.74 20.61 -40.83
C ILE A 631 -45.55 21.57 -40.87
N LEU A 632 -44.46 21.11 -41.47
CA LEU A 632 -43.19 21.83 -41.65
C LEU A 632 -42.63 21.54 -43.05
N ASN A 633 -41.84 22.46 -43.59
CA ASN A 633 -41.01 22.18 -44.76
C ASN A 633 -39.96 21.11 -44.45
N HIS A 634 -39.57 20.33 -45.46
CA HIS A 634 -38.60 19.25 -45.27
C HIS A 634 -37.25 19.75 -44.73
N SER A 635 -36.81 20.93 -45.19
CA SER A 635 -35.58 21.58 -44.72
C SER A 635 -35.68 21.95 -43.23
N ASP A 636 -36.73 22.67 -42.84
CA ASP A 636 -36.96 23.08 -41.43
C ASP A 636 -37.18 21.89 -40.52
N LYS A 637 -37.91 20.87 -40.97
CA LYS A 637 -38.12 19.64 -40.21
C LYS A 637 -36.80 18.96 -39.85
N ASN A 638 -35.89 18.81 -40.82
CA ASN A 638 -34.60 18.17 -40.57
C ASN A 638 -33.70 19.04 -39.69
N ALA A 639 -33.64 20.35 -39.95
CA ALA A 639 -32.85 21.28 -39.15
C ALA A 639 -33.35 21.38 -37.70
N LEU A 640 -34.65 21.58 -37.48
CA LEU A 640 -35.25 21.69 -36.15
C LEU A 640 -35.15 20.37 -35.39
N ASN A 641 -35.38 19.22 -36.03
CA ASN A 641 -35.20 17.91 -35.38
C ASN A 641 -33.74 17.72 -34.95
N LYS A 642 -32.78 18.10 -35.80
CA LYS A 642 -31.36 18.02 -35.49
C LYS A 642 -31.03 18.90 -34.28
N SER A 643 -31.40 20.18 -34.31
CA SER A 643 -31.16 21.11 -33.20
C SER A 643 -31.83 20.66 -31.90
N PHE A 644 -33.09 20.20 -31.97
CA PHE A 644 -33.80 19.67 -30.81
C PHE A 644 -33.07 18.44 -30.23
N ASN A 645 -32.62 17.51 -31.08
CA ASN A 645 -31.88 16.32 -30.64
C ASN A 645 -30.52 16.67 -30.04
N GLU A 646 -29.76 17.58 -30.64
CA GLU A 646 -28.45 18.03 -30.16
C GLU A 646 -28.54 18.64 -28.75
N ILE A 647 -29.56 19.45 -28.49
CA ILE A 647 -29.75 20.12 -27.19
C ILE A 647 -30.40 19.16 -26.17
N SER A 648 -31.35 18.32 -26.59
CA SER A 648 -32.07 17.43 -25.67
C SER A 648 -31.30 16.15 -25.30
N SER A 649 -30.42 15.63 -26.16
CA SER A 649 -29.62 14.42 -25.89
C SER A 649 -28.85 14.47 -24.56
N PRO A 650 -28.02 15.49 -24.27
CA PRO A 650 -27.30 15.54 -22.99
C PRO A 650 -28.23 15.68 -21.78
N LEU A 651 -29.42 16.25 -21.96
CA LEU A 651 -30.44 16.32 -20.90
C LEU A 651 -31.07 14.94 -20.64
N TYR A 652 -31.33 14.16 -21.70
CA TYR A 652 -31.78 12.78 -21.58
C TYR A 652 -30.72 11.89 -20.91
N ASP A 653 -29.43 12.10 -21.19
CA ASP A 653 -28.35 11.35 -20.53
C ASP A 653 -28.30 11.64 -19.03
N LYS A 654 -28.39 12.92 -18.63
CA LYS A 654 -28.50 13.33 -17.21
C LYS A 654 -29.74 12.72 -16.54
N LEU A 655 -30.88 12.70 -17.24
CA LEU A 655 -32.12 12.15 -16.72
C LEU A 655 -32.04 10.63 -16.53
N ASN A 656 -31.46 9.92 -17.50
CA ASN A 656 -31.26 8.49 -17.43
C ASN A 656 -30.32 8.10 -16.28
N ALA A 657 -29.23 8.86 -16.08
CA ALA A 657 -28.34 8.64 -14.93
C ALA A 657 -29.06 8.82 -13.58
N PHE A 658 -29.94 9.81 -13.46
CA PHE A 658 -30.77 10.01 -12.28
C PHE A 658 -31.77 8.85 -12.07
N TYR A 659 -32.38 8.34 -13.13
CA TYR A 659 -33.26 7.16 -13.03
C TYR A 659 -32.51 5.89 -12.62
N GLU A 660 -31.29 5.67 -13.12
CA GLU A 660 -30.47 4.53 -12.71
C GLU A 660 -30.03 4.62 -11.23
N ASP A 661 -29.70 5.82 -10.72
CA ASP A 661 -29.41 6.01 -9.28
C ASP A 661 -30.66 5.71 -8.43
N ASN A 662 -31.83 6.23 -8.82
CA ASN A 662 -33.08 5.94 -8.13
C ASN A 662 -33.42 4.45 -8.18
N ARG A 663 -33.15 3.78 -9.30
CA ARG A 663 -33.32 2.33 -9.46
C ARG A 663 -32.44 1.56 -8.48
N ALA A 664 -31.16 1.91 -8.39
CA ALA A 664 -30.22 1.28 -7.47
C ALA A 664 -30.62 1.48 -6.00
N ARG A 665 -31.07 2.68 -5.63
CA ARG A 665 -31.56 2.99 -4.28
C ARG A 665 -32.83 2.20 -3.95
N LYS A 666 -33.80 2.12 -4.88
CA LYS A 666 -35.02 1.30 -4.73
C LYS A 666 -34.69 -0.19 -4.58
N GLN A 667 -33.78 -0.72 -5.40
CA GLN A 667 -33.36 -2.12 -5.30
C GLN A 667 -32.73 -2.42 -3.94
N LYS A 668 -31.81 -1.58 -3.45
CA LYS A 668 -31.23 -1.73 -2.11
C LYS A 668 -32.28 -1.74 -1.01
N LEU A 669 -33.34 -0.93 -1.16
CA LEU A 669 -34.43 -0.89 -0.19
C LEU A 669 -35.30 -2.15 -0.22
N ILE A 670 -35.52 -2.72 -1.41
CA ILE A 670 -36.18 -4.02 -1.58
C ILE A 670 -35.35 -5.11 -0.94
N ASP A 671 -34.04 -5.15 -1.19
CA ASP A 671 -33.14 -6.17 -0.64
C ASP A 671 -33.13 -6.08 0.90
N LYS A 672 -33.02 -4.86 1.45
CA LYS A 672 -33.11 -4.60 2.90
C LYS A 672 -34.45 -5.08 3.47
N THR A 673 -35.55 -4.77 2.80
CA THR A 673 -36.89 -5.15 3.27
C THR A 673 -37.12 -6.66 3.16
N THR A 674 -36.59 -7.31 2.12
CA THR A 674 -36.69 -8.77 1.94
C THR A 674 -35.90 -9.51 3.03
N ALA A 675 -34.75 -8.99 3.46
CA ALA A 675 -33.98 -9.56 4.56
C ALA A 675 -34.77 -9.59 5.88
N LEU A 676 -35.59 -8.57 6.14
CA LEU A 676 -36.45 -8.48 7.35
C LEU A 676 -37.50 -9.60 7.42
N ILE A 677 -37.81 -10.26 6.30
CA ILE A 677 -38.75 -11.39 6.29
C ILE A 677 -38.22 -12.55 7.15
N ASN A 678 -36.90 -12.72 7.26
CA ASN A 678 -36.26 -13.82 7.97
C ASN A 678 -35.81 -13.43 9.39
N GLU A 679 -36.12 -12.23 9.87
CA GLU A 679 -35.79 -11.79 11.24
C GLU A 679 -36.78 -12.42 12.25
N ASP A 680 -36.26 -12.93 13.36
CA ASP A 680 -37.05 -13.61 14.39
C ASP A 680 -37.96 -12.64 15.17
N ASP A 681 -37.52 -11.38 15.35
CA ASP A 681 -38.32 -10.33 15.97
C ASP A 681 -39.27 -9.68 14.95
N ILE A 682 -40.47 -10.24 14.85
CA ILE A 682 -41.53 -9.80 13.93
C ILE A 682 -41.97 -8.35 14.20
N GLN A 683 -41.88 -7.83 15.43
CA GLN A 683 -42.26 -6.44 15.75
C GLN A 683 -41.17 -5.46 15.28
N SER A 684 -39.91 -5.77 15.53
CA SER A 684 -38.74 -5.04 15.00
C SER A 684 -38.77 -4.99 13.46
N ALA A 685 -38.96 -6.15 12.82
CA ALA A 685 -39.03 -6.28 11.37
C ALA A 685 -40.15 -5.39 10.78
N ALA A 686 -41.33 -5.35 11.41
CA ALA A 686 -42.44 -4.51 10.98
C ALA A 686 -42.16 -3.00 11.15
N ALA A 687 -41.46 -2.59 12.21
CA ALA A 687 -41.06 -1.20 12.41
C ALA A 687 -40.03 -0.74 11.36
N GLN A 688 -39.04 -1.58 11.07
CA GLN A 688 -38.04 -1.32 10.03
C GLN A 688 -38.66 -1.32 8.62
N ALA A 689 -39.64 -2.20 8.35
CA ALA A 689 -40.38 -2.19 7.09
C ALA A 689 -41.17 -0.88 6.89
N LYS A 690 -41.80 -0.33 7.95
CA LYS A 690 -42.44 1.01 7.89
C LYS A 690 -41.45 2.12 7.54
N GLN A 691 -40.24 2.08 8.10
CA GLN A 691 -39.20 3.04 7.75
C GLN A 691 -38.80 2.90 6.27
N SER A 692 -38.62 1.68 5.78
CA SER A 692 -38.39 1.43 4.35
C SER A 692 -39.52 1.96 3.47
N GLN A 693 -40.79 1.87 3.89
CA GLN A 693 -41.92 2.47 3.15
C GLN A 693 -41.86 4.00 3.10
N ALA A 694 -41.34 4.66 4.14
CA ALA A 694 -41.11 6.09 4.15
C ALA A 694 -39.96 6.48 3.21
N ASP A 695 -38.85 5.74 3.27
CA ASP A 695 -37.67 5.97 2.43
C ASP A 695 -37.99 5.76 0.93
N TRP A 696 -38.84 4.78 0.60
CA TRP A 696 -39.30 4.53 -0.77
C TRP A 696 -39.92 5.76 -1.44
N LYS A 697 -40.71 6.54 -0.66
CA LYS A 697 -41.38 7.75 -1.16
C LYS A 697 -40.38 8.86 -1.51
N ASN A 698 -39.20 8.86 -0.91
CA ASN A 698 -38.19 9.89 -1.09
C ASN A 698 -37.22 9.62 -2.25
N ILE A 699 -37.13 8.38 -2.75
CA ILE A 699 -36.18 7.98 -3.81
C ILE A 699 -36.65 8.44 -5.22
N GLY A 700 -37.91 8.82 -5.41
CA GLY A 700 -38.39 9.35 -6.69
C GLY A 700 -38.61 8.27 -7.78
N PHE A 701 -38.78 8.68 -9.03
CA PHE A 701 -39.10 7.79 -10.15
C PHE A 701 -37.83 7.13 -10.73
N ALA A 702 -37.88 5.82 -11.01
CA ALA A 702 -36.73 5.04 -11.50
C ALA A 702 -36.85 4.62 -12.98
N GLY A 703 -37.63 5.37 -13.76
CA GLY A 703 -37.82 5.12 -15.19
C GLY A 703 -38.94 4.11 -15.49
N LYS A 704 -39.67 4.36 -16.59
CA LYS A 704 -40.92 3.66 -16.95
C LYS A 704 -40.78 2.14 -17.06
N GLN A 705 -39.62 1.65 -17.49
CA GLN A 705 -39.39 0.23 -17.72
C GLN A 705 -39.22 -0.58 -16.42
N HIS A 706 -38.70 0.04 -15.35
CA HIS A 706 -38.29 -0.66 -14.15
C HIS A 706 -39.13 -0.32 -12.92
N ASP A 707 -39.68 0.88 -12.85
CA ASP A 707 -40.37 1.40 -11.66
C ASP A 707 -41.54 0.49 -11.21
N ASN A 708 -42.35 0.00 -12.17
CA ASN A 708 -43.47 -0.90 -11.88
C ASN A 708 -43.01 -2.22 -11.27
N LYS A 709 -41.93 -2.81 -11.80
CA LYS A 709 -41.42 -4.08 -11.29
C LYS A 709 -40.87 -3.91 -9.87
N LEU A 710 -40.01 -2.90 -9.69
CA LEU A 710 -39.46 -2.57 -8.38
C LEU A 710 -40.56 -2.30 -7.35
N TRP A 711 -41.65 -1.62 -7.74
CA TRP A 711 -42.77 -1.39 -6.85
C TRP A 711 -43.48 -2.68 -6.44
N GLN A 712 -43.71 -3.61 -7.36
CA GLN A 712 -44.31 -4.90 -7.02
C GLN A 712 -43.39 -5.69 -6.07
N ASP A 713 -42.11 -5.80 -6.41
CA ASP A 713 -41.13 -6.54 -5.58
C ASP A 713 -41.04 -5.93 -4.15
N PHE A 714 -41.04 -4.60 -4.05
CA PHE A 714 -41.05 -3.90 -2.75
C PHE A 714 -42.35 -4.16 -1.96
N ARG A 715 -43.49 -4.13 -2.64
CA ARG A 715 -44.79 -4.36 -2.03
C ARG A 715 -44.91 -5.79 -1.51
N ASP A 716 -44.54 -6.78 -2.32
CA ASP A 716 -44.60 -8.20 -1.96
C ASP A 716 -43.76 -8.48 -0.71
N ALA A 717 -42.55 -7.88 -0.62
CA ALA A 717 -41.70 -8.01 0.56
C ALA A 717 -42.34 -7.40 1.82
N ASN A 718 -42.97 -6.22 1.71
CA ASN A 718 -43.69 -5.61 2.84
C ASN A 718 -44.92 -6.43 3.25
N ASP A 719 -45.72 -6.88 2.28
CA ASP A 719 -46.92 -7.67 2.53
C ASP A 719 -46.57 -8.96 3.28
N ALA A 720 -45.46 -9.62 2.94
CA ALA A 720 -44.97 -10.80 3.66
C ALA A 720 -44.69 -10.54 5.16
N ILE A 721 -44.07 -9.41 5.51
CA ILE A 721 -43.75 -9.04 6.90
C ILE A 721 -45.02 -8.73 7.68
N PHE A 722 -45.93 -7.90 7.12
CA PHE A 722 -47.16 -7.53 7.81
C PHE A 722 -48.16 -8.70 7.92
N ASN A 723 -48.13 -9.64 6.98
CA ASN A 723 -48.89 -10.89 7.09
C ASN A 723 -48.39 -11.78 8.24
N LYS A 724 -47.07 -11.86 8.47
CA LYS A 724 -46.52 -12.55 9.66
C LYS A 724 -46.96 -11.86 10.96
N LEU A 725 -46.92 -10.52 11.00
CA LEU A 725 -47.38 -9.76 12.17
C LEU A 725 -48.88 -9.93 12.44
N SER A 726 -49.71 -9.93 11.39
CA SER A 726 -51.16 -10.10 11.53
C SER A 726 -51.51 -11.53 11.97
N ALA A 727 -50.81 -12.55 11.48
CA ALA A 727 -50.96 -13.93 11.94
C ALA A 727 -50.60 -14.10 13.43
N LEU A 728 -49.50 -13.47 13.88
CA LEU A 728 -49.10 -13.49 15.28
C LEU A 728 -50.15 -12.81 16.19
N LYS A 729 -50.71 -11.67 15.76
CA LYS A 729 -51.79 -10.99 16.49
C LYS A 729 -53.09 -11.80 16.49
N LYS A 730 -53.43 -12.48 15.39
CA LYS A 730 -54.63 -13.32 15.32
C LYS A 730 -54.52 -14.55 16.21
N GLY A 731 -53.38 -15.25 16.22
CA GLY A 731 -53.15 -16.36 17.15
C GLY A 731 -53.28 -15.94 18.61
N ALA A 732 -52.77 -14.75 18.97
CA ALA A 732 -52.94 -14.20 20.31
C ALA A 732 -54.41 -13.85 20.66
N ALA A 733 -55.21 -13.43 19.67
CA ALA A 733 -56.64 -13.13 19.86
C ALA A 733 -57.49 -14.41 19.99
N ASP A 734 -57.21 -15.43 19.16
CA ASP A 734 -57.92 -16.71 19.22
C ASP A 734 -57.67 -17.43 20.55
N ASN A 735 -56.44 -17.41 21.07
CA ASN A 735 -56.11 -17.97 22.39
C ASN A 735 -56.85 -17.24 23.53
N ALA A 736 -56.85 -15.91 23.54
CA ALA A 736 -57.52 -15.14 24.60
C ALA A 736 -59.05 -15.31 24.57
N LEU A 737 -59.64 -15.57 23.39
CA LEU A 737 -61.07 -15.82 23.27
C LEU A 737 -61.45 -17.22 23.78
N ALA A 738 -60.56 -18.21 23.63
CA ALA A 738 -60.71 -19.52 24.25
C ALA A 738 -60.65 -19.44 25.79
N GLU A 739 -59.67 -18.72 26.35
CA GLU A 739 -59.57 -18.48 27.80
C GLU A 739 -60.82 -17.79 28.36
N LEU A 740 -61.31 -16.73 27.70
CA LEU A 740 -62.54 -16.05 28.10
C LEU A 740 -63.75 -17.00 28.18
N THR A 741 -63.86 -17.94 27.24
CA THR A 741 -64.95 -18.91 27.21
C THR A 741 -64.89 -19.88 28.39
N GLU A 742 -63.69 -20.33 28.76
CA GLU A 742 -63.47 -21.19 29.93
C GLU A 742 -63.87 -20.48 31.24
N PHE A 743 -63.47 -19.21 31.40
CA PHE A 743 -63.82 -18.43 32.59
C PHE A 743 -65.32 -18.17 32.75
N ILE A 744 -66.04 -17.87 31.65
CA ILE A 744 -67.51 -17.71 31.70
C ILE A 744 -68.18 -19.01 32.19
N THR A 745 -67.62 -20.17 31.86
CA THR A 745 -68.13 -21.47 32.32
C THR A 745 -67.92 -21.62 33.83
N GLN A 746 -66.73 -21.29 34.34
CA GLN A 746 -66.44 -21.35 35.78
C GLN A 746 -67.31 -20.38 36.61
N ILE A 747 -67.62 -19.19 36.09
CA ILE A 747 -68.52 -18.23 36.77
C ILE A 747 -69.92 -18.82 36.96
N LYS A 748 -70.46 -19.53 35.95
CA LYS A 748 -71.77 -20.19 36.06
C LYS A 748 -71.79 -21.29 37.11
N ASP A 749 -70.72 -22.07 37.21
CA ASP A 749 -70.61 -23.11 38.23
C ASP A 749 -70.61 -22.51 39.64
N ILE A 750 -69.90 -21.39 39.84
CA ILE A 750 -69.85 -20.68 41.12
C ILE A 750 -71.23 -20.17 41.55
N GLU A 751 -72.03 -19.61 40.64
CA GLU A 751 -73.39 -19.16 40.96
C GLU A 751 -74.28 -20.29 41.50
N SER A 752 -74.14 -21.50 40.96
CA SER A 752 -74.91 -22.66 41.43
C SER A 752 -74.57 -23.06 42.87
N VAL A 753 -73.31 -22.87 43.29
CA VAL A 753 -72.82 -23.20 44.64
C VAL A 753 -73.34 -22.19 45.67
N VAL A 754 -73.39 -20.90 45.33
CA VAL A 754 -73.86 -19.82 46.23
C VAL A 754 -75.33 -19.97 46.63
N ALA A 755 -76.15 -20.61 45.80
CA ALA A 755 -77.57 -20.84 46.05
C ALA A 755 -77.87 -21.95 47.07
N GLN A 756 -76.90 -22.79 47.44
CA GLN A 756 -77.06 -23.87 48.43
C GLN A 756 -76.75 -23.36 49.85
N ASP A 757 -77.25 -24.04 50.90
CA ASP A 757 -77.04 -23.69 52.33
C ASP A 757 -75.56 -23.80 52.74
N SER A 758 -74.79 -22.78 52.34
CA SER A 758 -73.36 -22.66 52.54
C SER A 758 -73.05 -21.84 53.78
N SER A 759 -72.02 -22.26 54.53
CA SER A 759 -71.54 -21.49 55.68
C SER A 759 -70.94 -20.15 55.26
N ILE A 760 -70.94 -19.17 56.16
CA ILE A 760 -70.34 -17.84 55.90
C ILE A 760 -68.87 -17.94 55.48
N ALA A 761 -68.12 -18.90 56.05
CA ALA A 761 -66.71 -19.12 55.70
C ALA A 761 -66.56 -19.58 54.23
N GLN A 762 -67.40 -20.50 53.77
CA GLN A 762 -67.38 -20.99 52.38
C GLN A 762 -67.79 -19.90 51.39
N LEU A 763 -68.78 -19.08 51.75
CA LEU A 763 -69.22 -17.95 50.93
C LEU A 763 -68.09 -16.91 50.78
N ASN A 764 -67.39 -16.58 51.86
CA ASN A 764 -66.25 -15.66 51.79
C ASN A 764 -65.09 -16.20 50.93
N ASP A 765 -64.75 -17.49 51.04
CA ASP A 765 -63.72 -18.10 50.19
C ASP A 765 -64.12 -18.06 48.71
N THR A 766 -65.39 -18.36 48.41
CA THR A 766 -65.94 -18.30 47.06
C THR A 766 -65.89 -16.89 46.49
N LYS A 767 -66.21 -15.87 47.30
CA LYS A 767 -66.09 -14.46 46.91
C LYS A 767 -64.66 -14.10 46.53
N LEU A 768 -63.69 -14.56 47.31
CA LEU A 768 -62.27 -14.27 47.10
C LEU A 768 -61.77 -14.91 45.80
N LYS A 769 -62.19 -16.14 45.50
CA LYS A 769 -61.91 -16.83 44.22
C LYS A 769 -62.43 -16.03 43.03
N VAL A 770 -63.69 -15.60 43.06
CA VAL A 770 -64.29 -14.77 41.99
C VAL A 770 -63.47 -13.49 41.81
N GLN A 771 -63.10 -12.81 42.89
CA GLN A 771 -62.32 -11.58 42.85
C GLN A 771 -60.91 -11.75 42.27
N GLN A 772 -60.28 -12.92 42.42
CA GLN A 772 -58.94 -13.18 41.91
C GLN A 772 -58.87 -13.61 40.44
N MET A 773 -60.00 -13.96 39.81
CA MET A 773 -60.01 -14.33 38.39
C MET A 773 -59.57 -13.16 37.49
N MET A 774 -58.52 -13.36 36.69
CA MET A 774 -57.99 -12.39 35.72
C MET A 774 -57.89 -13.05 34.35
N ILE A 775 -58.10 -12.28 33.28
CA ILE A 775 -57.90 -12.68 31.88
C ILE A 775 -56.82 -11.80 31.23
N ASP A 776 -56.05 -12.34 30.29
CA ASP A 776 -55.15 -11.51 29.48
C ASP A 776 -55.96 -10.66 28.51
N THR A 777 -56.04 -9.36 28.80
CA THR A 777 -56.84 -8.40 28.04
C THR A 777 -56.15 -7.88 26.78
N GLY A 778 -54.87 -8.23 26.56
CA GLY A 778 -54.02 -7.59 25.53
C GLY A 778 -54.51 -7.76 24.09
N SER A 779 -55.25 -8.82 23.80
CA SER A 779 -55.77 -9.16 22.46
C SER A 779 -57.29 -9.19 22.36
N LEU A 780 -58.01 -8.92 23.47
CA LEU A 780 -59.47 -8.96 23.54
C LEU A 780 -60.10 -7.59 23.24
N GLY A 781 -61.27 -7.62 22.59
CA GLY A 781 -62.04 -6.41 22.29
C GLY A 781 -62.61 -5.76 23.56
N ARG A 782 -62.65 -4.42 23.60
CA ARG A 782 -63.12 -3.63 24.75
C ARG A 782 -64.48 -4.09 25.31
N LYS A 783 -65.38 -4.52 24.43
CA LYS A 783 -66.70 -5.06 24.80
C LYS A 783 -66.62 -6.38 25.58
N ALA A 784 -65.77 -7.31 25.15
CA ALA A 784 -65.59 -8.59 25.84
C ALA A 784 -65.00 -8.40 27.26
N ILE A 785 -64.08 -7.45 27.41
CA ILE A 785 -63.49 -7.09 28.71
C ILE A 785 -64.53 -6.44 29.64
N THR A 786 -65.38 -5.55 29.12
CA THR A 786 -66.44 -4.94 29.91
C THR A 786 -67.49 -5.96 30.34
N ASP A 787 -67.88 -6.88 29.44
CA ASP A 787 -68.88 -7.90 29.72
C ASP A 787 -68.39 -8.87 30.81
N PHE A 788 -67.13 -9.31 30.76
CA PHE A 788 -66.51 -10.17 31.79
C PHE A 788 -66.49 -9.51 33.17
N ASN A 789 -66.06 -8.25 33.25
CA ASN A 789 -65.97 -7.54 34.53
C ASN A 789 -67.35 -7.27 35.15
N ALA A 790 -68.37 -7.02 34.31
CA ALA A 790 -69.75 -6.85 34.75
C ALA A 790 -70.29 -8.14 35.39
N GLU A 791 -70.05 -9.29 34.74
CA GLU A 791 -70.52 -10.59 35.24
C GLU A 791 -69.86 -10.98 36.57
N LYS A 792 -68.54 -10.80 36.67
CA LYS A 792 -67.78 -11.03 37.90
C LYS A 792 -68.29 -10.21 39.08
N SER A 793 -68.64 -8.95 38.83
CA SER A 793 -69.18 -8.06 39.87
C SER A 793 -70.59 -8.47 40.32
N ARG A 794 -71.42 -8.95 39.38
CA ARG A 794 -72.77 -9.45 39.66
C ARG A 794 -72.75 -10.65 40.62
N VAL A 795 -71.86 -11.62 40.39
CA VAL A 795 -71.75 -12.82 41.26
C VAL A 795 -71.25 -12.47 42.65
N ALA A 796 -70.30 -11.53 42.77
CA ALA A 796 -69.79 -11.11 44.07
C ALA A 796 -70.88 -10.47 44.96
N SER A 797 -71.83 -9.71 44.40
CA SER A 797 -72.91 -9.11 45.19
C SER A 797 -73.90 -10.15 45.72
N LEU A 798 -74.22 -11.17 44.93
CA LEU A 798 -75.11 -12.27 45.35
C LEU A 798 -74.57 -13.00 46.59
N ILE A 799 -73.24 -13.13 46.70
CA ILE A 799 -72.59 -13.77 47.86
C ILE A 799 -72.76 -12.93 49.13
N ASP A 800 -72.59 -11.60 49.03
CA ASP A 800 -72.68 -10.69 50.17
C ASP A 800 -74.07 -10.65 50.79
N ASP A 801 -75.11 -10.64 49.95
CA ASP A 801 -76.49 -10.63 50.42
C ASP A 801 -76.82 -11.88 51.25
N ARG A 802 -76.28 -13.05 50.86
CA ARG A 802 -76.51 -14.30 51.59
C ARG A 802 -75.84 -14.33 52.97
N ILE A 803 -74.64 -13.78 53.10
CA ILE A 803 -73.89 -13.73 54.38
C ILE A 803 -74.64 -12.89 55.43
N ASN A 804 -75.20 -11.75 55.03
CA ASN A 804 -75.86 -10.83 55.95
C ASN A 804 -77.11 -11.42 56.61
N VAL A 805 -77.87 -12.23 55.87
CA VAL A 805 -79.06 -12.91 56.39
C VAL A 805 -78.68 -13.86 57.54
N ILE A 806 -77.63 -14.66 57.37
CA ILE A 806 -77.21 -15.69 58.34
C ILE A 806 -76.76 -15.08 59.68
N ASN A 807 -75.98 -13.99 59.67
CA ASN A 807 -75.45 -13.38 60.89
C ASN A 807 -76.53 -12.81 61.84
N SER A 808 -77.65 -12.32 61.31
CA SER A 808 -78.68 -11.65 62.11
C SER A 808 -79.49 -12.61 62.99
N ALA A 809 -79.68 -13.86 62.54
CA ALA A 809 -80.46 -14.86 63.27
C ALA A 809 -79.74 -15.33 64.55
N GLY A 810 -78.42 -15.58 64.49
CA GLY A 810 -77.66 -16.12 65.63
C GLY A 810 -77.53 -15.17 66.83
N ALA A 811 -77.58 -13.85 66.61
CA ALA A 811 -77.45 -12.88 67.70
C ALA A 811 -78.69 -12.87 68.63
N ILE A 812 -79.89 -13.00 68.07
CA ILE A 812 -81.16 -13.00 68.82
C ILE A 812 -81.21 -14.22 69.77
N GLU A 813 -80.79 -15.38 69.29
CA GLU A 813 -80.75 -16.63 70.08
C GLU A 813 -79.82 -16.51 71.29
N SER A 814 -78.65 -15.87 71.13
CA SER A 814 -77.70 -15.70 72.24
C SER A 814 -78.23 -14.80 73.37
N LEU A 815 -78.98 -13.74 73.06
CA LEU A 815 -79.56 -12.86 74.08
C LEU A 815 -80.72 -13.55 74.81
N GLN A 816 -81.52 -14.34 74.08
CA GLN A 816 -82.58 -15.16 74.67
C GLN A 816 -82.01 -16.12 75.73
N ASN A 817 -80.95 -16.85 75.39
CA ASN A 817 -80.27 -17.76 76.33
C ASN A 817 -79.74 -17.02 77.57
N THR A 818 -79.29 -15.77 77.40
CA THR A 818 -78.82 -14.95 78.54
C THR A 818 -79.94 -14.60 79.50
N ILE A 819 -81.11 -14.22 78.98
CA ILE A 819 -82.28 -13.89 79.80
C ILE A 819 -82.78 -15.13 80.53
N ASP A 820 -82.86 -16.27 79.83
CA ASP A 820 -83.33 -17.53 80.39
C ASP A 820 -82.42 -18.03 81.53
N PHE A 821 -81.09 -17.89 81.39
CA PHE A 821 -80.14 -18.15 82.47
C PHE A 821 -80.39 -17.27 83.69
N LEU A 822 -80.51 -15.95 83.49
CA LEU A 822 -80.64 -14.99 84.60
C LEU A 822 -81.92 -15.29 85.42
N GLN A 823 -83.02 -15.64 84.76
CA GLN A 823 -84.27 -15.97 85.47
C GLN A 823 -84.14 -17.14 86.45
N GLN A 824 -83.22 -18.08 86.20
CA GLN A 824 -82.98 -19.25 87.04
C GLN A 824 -81.93 -19.00 88.13
N TRP A 825 -81.24 -17.86 88.09
CA TRP A 825 -80.15 -17.55 89.01
C TRP A 825 -80.67 -17.03 90.36
N THR A 826 -81.16 -17.96 91.19
CA THR A 826 -81.77 -17.68 92.50
C THR A 826 -80.86 -17.96 93.72
N SER A 827 -79.61 -18.42 93.52
CA SER A 827 -78.61 -18.60 94.60
C SER A 827 -77.17 -18.38 94.07
N PRO A 828 -76.22 -17.87 94.88
CA PRO A 828 -74.85 -17.61 94.41
C PRO A 828 -74.12 -18.89 94.00
N GLU A 829 -74.52 -20.04 94.54
CA GLU A 829 -73.93 -21.34 94.22
C GLU A 829 -74.58 -21.99 92.98
N ASN A 830 -75.74 -21.49 92.55
CA ASN A 830 -76.49 -22.06 91.43
C ASN A 830 -76.09 -21.35 90.13
N ILE A 831 -74.93 -21.73 89.58
CA ILE A 831 -74.30 -21.08 88.42
C ILE A 831 -74.22 -22.01 87.19
N ASP A 832 -75.10 -23.02 87.13
CA ASP A 832 -75.15 -23.98 86.02
C ASP A 832 -75.39 -23.26 84.68
N ASN A 833 -74.58 -23.60 83.67
CA ASN A 833 -74.56 -23.01 82.32
C ASN A 833 -73.97 -21.59 82.19
N LEU A 834 -73.30 -21.06 83.21
CA LEU A 834 -72.60 -19.77 83.10
C LEU A 834 -71.54 -19.72 81.98
N SER A 835 -70.93 -20.85 81.66
CA SER A 835 -69.97 -20.98 80.56
C SER A 835 -70.59 -20.78 79.17
N GLU A 836 -71.92 -20.86 79.05
CA GLU A 836 -72.63 -20.70 77.79
C GLU A 836 -72.99 -19.23 77.51
N LEU A 837 -72.90 -18.38 78.53
CA LEU A 837 -73.13 -16.95 78.38
C LEU A 837 -71.96 -16.23 77.71
N PRO A 838 -72.23 -15.14 76.95
CA PRO A 838 -71.20 -14.25 76.44
C PRO A 838 -70.25 -13.80 77.55
N SER A 839 -68.95 -13.72 77.24
CA SER A 839 -67.89 -13.47 78.23
C SER A 839 -68.12 -12.23 79.11
N LYS A 840 -68.66 -11.14 78.55
CA LYS A 840 -68.99 -9.93 79.31
C LYS A 840 -70.13 -10.14 80.31
N VAL A 841 -71.15 -10.90 79.92
CA VAL A 841 -72.28 -11.26 80.80
C VAL A 841 -71.79 -12.19 81.90
N ARG A 842 -70.96 -13.17 81.56
CA ARG A 842 -70.32 -14.06 82.54
C ARG A 842 -69.54 -13.27 83.59
N ASN A 843 -68.68 -12.36 83.15
CA ASN A 843 -67.92 -11.51 84.06
C ASN A 843 -68.82 -10.66 84.95
N ALA A 844 -69.97 -10.21 84.42
CA ALA A 844 -70.96 -9.49 85.20
C ALA A 844 -71.58 -10.37 86.30
N VAL A 845 -72.03 -11.59 85.97
CA VAL A 845 -72.57 -12.56 86.95
C VAL A 845 -71.56 -12.88 88.04
N GLU A 846 -70.27 -13.02 87.70
CA GLU A 846 -69.19 -13.26 88.66
C GLU A 846 -68.79 -12.02 89.48
N GLY A 847 -69.42 -10.86 89.24
CA GLY A 847 -69.07 -9.59 89.90
C GLY A 847 -67.70 -9.03 89.49
N LYS A 848 -67.09 -9.57 88.42
CA LYS A 848 -65.77 -9.20 87.90
C LYS A 848 -65.83 -8.11 86.82
N ILE A 849 -66.76 -7.18 86.98
CA ILE A 849 -66.83 -5.98 86.15
C ILE A 849 -66.53 -4.75 87.00
N GLU A 850 -65.90 -3.76 86.39
CA GLU A 850 -65.59 -2.52 87.09
C GLU A 850 -66.88 -1.73 87.34
N ALA A 851 -67.20 -1.47 88.60
CA ALA A 851 -68.37 -0.67 88.97
C ALA A 851 -68.12 0.80 88.63
N TYR A 852 -68.81 1.33 87.61
CA TYR A 852 -68.75 2.74 87.26
C TYR A 852 -69.27 3.60 88.41
N SER A 853 -68.66 4.78 88.60
CA SER A 853 -68.95 5.71 89.69
C SER A 853 -70.44 5.99 89.87
N PHE A 854 -71.18 6.11 88.76
CA PHE A 854 -72.60 6.38 88.76
C PHE A 854 -73.43 5.32 89.48
N TYR A 855 -73.10 4.03 89.29
CA TYR A 855 -73.89 2.93 89.84
C TYR A 855 -73.56 2.62 91.30
N LYS A 856 -72.47 3.18 91.85
CA LYS A 856 -72.08 2.94 93.25
C LYS A 856 -73.10 3.55 94.21
N GLY A 857 -73.68 2.70 95.06
CA GLY A 857 -74.68 3.08 96.06
C GLY A 857 -76.12 3.14 95.52
N LEU A 858 -76.36 2.83 94.25
CA LEU A 858 -77.70 2.60 93.74
C LEU A 858 -78.19 1.21 94.16
N SER A 859 -79.48 1.11 94.46
CA SER A 859 -80.16 -0.17 94.61
C SER A 859 -80.30 -0.87 93.25
N ARG A 860 -80.47 -2.19 93.26
CA ARG A 860 -80.60 -2.97 92.02
C ARG A 860 -81.74 -2.49 91.12
N ASP A 861 -82.89 -2.20 91.71
CA ASP A 861 -84.06 -1.64 91.03
C ASP A 861 -83.76 -0.30 90.33
N GLU A 862 -82.96 0.55 90.98
CA GLU A 862 -82.51 1.81 90.39
C GLU A 862 -81.56 1.56 89.19
N VAL A 863 -80.69 0.55 89.25
CA VAL A 863 -79.84 0.18 88.10
C VAL A 863 -80.70 -0.37 86.94
N PHE A 864 -81.70 -1.22 87.22
CA PHE A 864 -82.59 -1.73 86.17
C PHE A 864 -83.42 -0.62 85.53
N THR A 865 -83.96 0.28 86.36
CA THR A 865 -84.67 1.46 85.91
C THR A 865 -83.80 2.32 85.00
N THR A 866 -82.51 2.46 85.34
CA THR A 866 -81.54 3.18 84.48
C THR A 866 -81.36 2.49 83.13
N LEU A 867 -81.27 1.16 83.09
CA LEU A 867 -81.23 0.40 81.83
C LEU A 867 -82.47 0.66 80.98
N LEU A 868 -83.67 0.60 81.56
CA LEU A 868 -84.91 0.85 80.84
C LEU A 868 -84.99 2.30 80.30
N LEU A 869 -84.43 3.27 81.01
CA LEU A 869 -84.30 4.65 80.52
C LEU A 869 -83.32 4.78 79.36
N LEU A 870 -82.29 3.93 79.30
CA LEU A 870 -81.31 3.91 78.21
C LEU A 870 -81.75 3.09 77.00
N LEU A 871 -82.65 2.12 77.20
CA LEU A 871 -83.41 1.42 76.17
C LEU A 871 -84.68 2.20 75.75
N ASP A 872 -84.91 3.35 76.39
CA ASP A 872 -85.94 4.37 76.18
C ASP A 872 -87.39 3.84 76.29
N THR A 873 -87.96 3.85 77.50
CA THR A 873 -89.38 3.54 77.72
C THR A 873 -90.19 4.72 78.28
N ASP A 874 -91.23 5.10 77.52
CA ASP A 874 -92.12 6.26 77.60
C ASP A 874 -92.96 6.48 78.89
N LYS A 875 -92.60 5.88 80.04
CA LYS A 875 -93.21 6.19 81.35
C LYS A 875 -92.12 6.26 82.42
N PRO A 876 -91.80 7.44 82.97
CA PRO A 876 -90.79 7.53 84.01
C PRO A 876 -91.31 6.84 85.28
N PRO A 877 -90.62 5.82 85.82
CA PRO A 877 -90.92 5.32 87.14
C PRO A 877 -90.71 6.46 88.15
N ALA A 878 -91.51 6.46 89.22
CA ALA A 878 -91.76 7.63 90.08
C ALA A 878 -90.52 8.27 90.74
N ASN A 879 -89.37 7.62 90.64
CA ASN A 879 -88.13 8.05 91.27
C ASN A 879 -87.42 9.14 90.45
N LYS A 880 -88.04 10.33 90.35
CA LYS A 880 -87.49 11.55 89.72
C LYS A 880 -86.06 11.87 90.17
N THR A 881 -85.76 11.52 91.41
CA THR A 881 -84.43 11.63 92.01
C THR A 881 -83.38 10.90 91.18
N LEU A 882 -83.69 9.70 90.67
CA LEU A 882 -82.75 8.88 89.92
C LEU A 882 -82.51 9.40 88.50
N GLN A 883 -83.55 9.90 87.84
CA GLN A 883 -83.41 10.53 86.52
C GLN A 883 -82.53 11.77 86.58
N LEU A 884 -82.72 12.60 87.62
CA LEU A 884 -81.87 13.77 87.85
C LEU A 884 -80.41 13.37 88.09
N LYS A 885 -80.17 12.27 88.84
CA LYS A 885 -78.82 11.71 88.99
C LYS A 885 -78.23 11.27 87.66
N LEU A 886 -78.97 10.52 86.84
CA LEU A 886 -78.49 10.02 85.54
C LEU A 886 -78.18 11.17 84.57
N LEU A 887 -79.05 12.18 84.53
CA LEU A 887 -78.83 13.37 83.70
C LEU A 887 -77.61 14.15 84.18
N ALA A 888 -77.48 14.36 85.49
CA ALA A 888 -76.31 15.02 86.07
C ALA A 888 -75.01 14.25 85.73
N ALA A 889 -75.02 12.92 85.85
CA ALA A 889 -73.86 12.10 85.51
C ALA A 889 -73.50 12.15 84.01
N LYS A 890 -74.49 12.17 83.11
CA LYS A 890 -74.26 12.39 81.67
C LYS A 890 -73.66 13.78 81.40
N LEU A 891 -74.10 14.81 82.12
CA LEU A 891 -73.57 16.18 82.01
C LEU A 891 -72.16 16.32 82.60
N GLU A 892 -71.86 15.63 83.69
CA GLU A 892 -70.51 15.53 84.27
C GLU A 892 -69.57 14.63 83.44
N GLY A 893 -70.08 14.02 82.35
CA GLY A 893 -69.31 13.20 81.43
C GLY A 893 -68.87 11.86 82.01
N GLN A 894 -69.59 11.35 83.03
CA GLN A 894 -69.26 10.06 83.62
C GLN A 894 -69.42 8.94 82.57
N GLN A 895 -68.42 8.06 82.48
CA GLN A 895 -68.45 6.94 81.54
C GLN A 895 -69.38 5.81 82.02
N GLY A 896 -69.80 4.95 81.08
CA GLY A 896 -70.62 3.77 81.38
C GLY A 896 -72.13 4.01 81.39
N LEU A 897 -72.61 5.06 80.73
CA LEU A 897 -74.02 5.47 80.69
C LEU A 897 -74.73 5.03 79.39
N ASP A 898 -74.45 3.80 78.92
CA ASP A 898 -75.10 3.13 77.78
C ASP A 898 -75.85 1.86 78.21
N ALA A 899 -76.81 1.40 77.41
CA ALA A 899 -77.70 0.29 77.76
C ALA A 899 -76.94 -1.02 78.03
N LYS A 900 -75.92 -1.35 77.23
CA LYS A 900 -75.10 -2.54 77.44
C LYS A 900 -74.40 -2.47 78.80
N THR A 901 -73.81 -1.33 79.13
CA THR A 901 -73.15 -1.15 80.41
C THR A 901 -74.14 -1.24 81.56
N ALA A 902 -75.30 -0.58 81.47
CA ALA A 902 -76.34 -0.65 82.49
C ALA A 902 -76.85 -2.08 82.71
N TRP A 903 -77.03 -2.86 81.63
CA TRP A 903 -77.41 -4.27 81.68
C TRP A 903 -76.39 -5.11 82.45
N LEU A 904 -75.11 -4.95 82.12
CA LEU A 904 -74.04 -5.67 82.82
C LEU A 904 -73.93 -5.24 84.29
N GLN A 905 -74.04 -3.95 84.58
CA GLN A 905 -74.02 -3.44 85.96
C GLN A 905 -75.20 -4.00 86.78
N TRP A 906 -76.40 -4.09 86.20
CA TRP A 906 -77.57 -4.66 86.85
C TRP A 906 -77.39 -6.15 87.20
N ILE A 907 -76.78 -6.92 86.29
CA ILE A 907 -76.46 -8.33 86.54
C ILE A 907 -75.47 -8.45 87.71
N SER A 908 -74.45 -7.58 87.75
CA SER A 908 -73.35 -7.67 88.71
C SER A 908 -73.68 -7.37 90.16
N VAL A 909 -74.87 -6.82 90.44
CA VAL A 909 -75.32 -6.55 91.82
C VAL A 909 -75.43 -7.85 92.62
N GLY A 910 -75.68 -8.98 91.95
CA GLY A 910 -75.67 -10.30 92.55
C GLY A 910 -76.87 -11.14 92.13
N VAL A 911 -77.22 -12.12 92.95
CA VAL A 911 -78.31 -13.07 92.69
C VAL A 911 -79.66 -12.39 92.67
N LEU A 912 -80.51 -12.79 91.72
CA LEU A 912 -81.81 -12.18 91.48
C LEU A 912 -82.81 -12.55 92.59
N GLN A 913 -83.46 -11.53 93.14
CA GLN A 913 -84.59 -11.68 94.04
C GLN A 913 -85.88 -11.87 93.22
N ALA A 914 -86.95 -12.32 93.88
CA ALA A 914 -88.24 -12.55 93.21
C ALA A 914 -88.77 -11.31 92.45
N GLU A 915 -88.51 -10.12 92.98
CA GLU A 915 -88.89 -8.84 92.39
C GLU A 915 -88.10 -8.55 91.10
N ASP A 916 -86.79 -8.84 91.09
CA ASP A 916 -85.92 -8.64 89.93
C ASP A 916 -86.33 -9.56 88.76
N ASN A 917 -86.69 -10.81 89.07
CA ASN A 917 -87.16 -11.77 88.07
C ASN A 917 -88.50 -11.36 87.44
N ALA A 918 -89.38 -10.72 88.21
CA ALA A 918 -90.63 -10.17 87.68
C ALA A 918 -90.35 -9.04 86.68
N GLN A 919 -89.36 -8.19 86.95
CA GLN A 919 -88.96 -7.12 86.04
C GLN A 919 -88.37 -7.65 84.72
N LEU A 920 -87.49 -8.64 84.80
CA LEU A 920 -86.86 -9.24 83.62
C LEU A 920 -87.88 -9.91 82.69
N ASN A 921 -88.83 -10.66 83.25
CA ASN A 921 -89.92 -11.27 82.49
C ASN A 921 -90.81 -10.22 81.80
N THR A 922 -91.14 -9.14 82.50
CA THR A 922 -92.03 -8.09 81.96
C THR A 922 -91.43 -7.40 80.73
N HIS A 923 -90.10 -7.30 80.65
CA HIS A 923 -89.40 -6.52 79.60
C HIS A 923 -88.62 -7.36 78.57
N GLN A 924 -88.71 -8.70 78.58
CA GLN A 924 -87.92 -9.60 77.72
C GLN A 924 -88.04 -9.32 76.21
N ALA A 925 -89.27 -9.13 75.68
CA ALA A 925 -89.45 -8.91 74.24
C ALA A 925 -88.77 -7.62 73.74
N LEU A 926 -88.75 -6.58 74.59
CA LEU A 926 -88.07 -5.32 74.27
C LEU A 926 -86.56 -5.52 74.18
N LEU A 927 -85.98 -6.33 75.08
CA LEU A 927 -84.56 -6.66 75.07
C LEU A 927 -84.18 -7.39 73.77
N LEU A 928 -84.95 -8.41 73.34
CA LEU A 928 -84.67 -9.17 72.12
C LEU A 928 -84.76 -8.34 70.84
N ALA A 929 -85.77 -7.47 70.73
CA ALA A 929 -85.92 -6.58 69.58
C ALA A 929 -84.71 -5.63 69.45
N ASN A 930 -84.08 -5.30 70.58
CA ASN A 930 -82.91 -4.43 70.65
C ASN A 930 -81.58 -5.19 70.81
N VAL A 931 -81.50 -6.45 70.34
CA VAL A 931 -80.29 -7.30 70.50
C VAL A 931 -79.00 -6.71 69.94
N LYS A 932 -79.06 -5.82 68.94
CA LYS A 932 -77.85 -5.16 68.44
C LYS A 932 -77.29 -4.13 69.43
N ALA A 933 -78.11 -3.58 70.32
CA ALA A 933 -77.72 -2.57 71.29
C ALA A 933 -77.20 -3.17 72.61
N LEU A 934 -77.56 -4.42 72.93
CA LEU A 934 -77.15 -5.18 74.12
C LEU A 934 -75.99 -6.13 73.78
#